data_AF-A0A8T3B9Z6-F1
#
_entry.id   AF-A0A8T3B9Z6-F1
#
_cell.length_a   1.000
_cell.length_b   1.000
_cell.length_c   1.000
_cell.angle_alpha   90.00
_cell.angle_beta   90.00
_cell.angle_gamma   90.00
#
_symmetry.space_group_name_H-M   'P 1'
#
loop_
_entity.id
_entity.type
_entity.pdbx_description
1 polymer ?
#
loop_
_entity_poly.entity_id
_entity_poly.type
_entity_poly.pdbx_seq_one_letter_code
_entity_poly.pdbx_strand_id
1 'polypeptide(L)'
;MKLLRSSPAAERIGETSSETVHVAVGRSPEKTLRLLEWTFRRFQCREIVLVHIHRPSSTIPTLLGNLPADQANEKLVSAYRLEERRNTEKLLLRYFSICYRSQVQAKVILVEAEYIQKGIVDVVKKHAIRKLVMGASPDRCFKVKGVFSKAIYITKSAPFCEIWFVHKGKLVGLREAIDRNETLSSETIKTKSSQNQSTVPMRDTKYDRSASFSTRELENHGEGSLSQFYSAGETALLADSGISPSVFPIDSENKALVASKTTLFTSRCEKKSPTKENPKGDPELEDFSRNLEEIIAETENAEEHVYADLSKSKEIECAVAKTLSMIKSSEASQLREVKIREELEELIVVTKLKQNERVNQIEEIMKELQRTMENVAILDVRAREMFHRKDKATVELDSIMSSIAALKLENQKIQHQRDEYVQQIERLRCNHRRKSKICNKFIGLGSDSLDFKEFPLSDLQTATFGFSDAFMIGQGGLGCVYKGEMLNRSVAIKKFHHHSIQGQREFQQEVFVLSKLRHPNLVTLIGACPEALSLVYEYLPNGNLHDRLICKTMLPPLAWMTRVRIIAEISCALLFLHSSKPEKVVHGDLKPMNIFLDSNLSCRISGFGFCELLLDQVAAGYPLLRQTSVPKNPCSEFPYSDPEYQRTGILTSKSDVYSFGIIVLQLLTGRPPLGLATEVRRAVLSHRLSDLLDLTAGEWPINVSERLAEFGLKCTELCGRNRPELTPAVVRELEQLHSKRERTVPTSFVCPIFQEIMYDPVAAADGFTYERTAILEWLDNRATSPMTNLELENLNLFPNHALKLAIQDWLCQAFQD
;
A
#
# COMPACT_ATOMS: atom_id res chain seq x y z
N MET A 1 -27.35 -30.19 -14.77
CA MET A 1 -28.45 -31.18 -14.86
C MET A 1 -28.58 -31.66 -16.31
N LYS A 2 -29.33 -32.74 -16.57
CA LYS A 2 -29.79 -33.12 -17.93
C LYS A 2 -31.04 -32.30 -18.31
N LEU A 3 -31.58 -32.55 -19.52
CA LEU A 3 -32.78 -31.97 -20.16
C LEU A 3 -32.54 -30.57 -20.78
N LEU A 4 -33.05 -30.23 -21.98
CA LEU A 4 -33.85 -31.01 -22.96
C LEU A 4 -33.14 -31.16 -24.32
N ARG A 5 -33.56 -32.19 -25.10
CA ARG A 5 -33.47 -32.21 -26.56
C ARG A 5 -34.87 -31.99 -27.14
N SER A 6 -34.99 -31.17 -28.18
CA SER A 6 -36.02 -31.30 -29.21
C SER A 6 -35.51 -30.65 -30.51
N SER A 7 -35.94 -31.19 -31.65
CA SER A 7 -35.70 -30.66 -32.99
C SER A 7 -37.06 -30.39 -33.62
N PRO A 8 -37.14 -29.42 -34.54
CA PRO A 8 -37.56 -29.79 -35.89
C PRO A 8 -36.49 -29.45 -36.95
N ALA A 9 -36.72 -29.86 -38.19
CA ALA A 9 -35.78 -29.79 -39.31
C ALA A 9 -36.33 -28.96 -40.49
N ALA A 10 -35.49 -28.77 -41.52
CA ALA A 10 -35.63 -27.88 -42.67
C ALA A 10 -35.49 -26.37 -42.31
N GLU A 11 -34.82 -25.53 -43.10
CA GLU A 11 -34.38 -25.66 -44.51
C GLU A 11 -32.86 -25.45 -44.70
N ARG A 12 -32.32 -25.81 -45.88
CA ARG A 12 -30.95 -25.48 -46.31
C ARG A 12 -30.96 -24.27 -47.25
N ILE A 13 -30.39 -23.14 -46.83
CA ILE A 13 -29.98 -22.04 -47.73
C ILE A 13 -28.65 -21.47 -47.24
N GLY A 14 -27.65 -21.41 -48.13
CA GLY A 14 -26.43 -20.61 -48.00
C GLY A 14 -25.37 -21.13 -47.02
N GLU A 15 -24.32 -21.77 -47.55
CA GLU A 15 -23.06 -21.92 -46.82
C GLU A 15 -22.28 -20.59 -46.80
N THR A 16 -22.34 -19.90 -45.67
CA THR A 16 -21.31 -18.93 -45.26
C THR A 16 -20.75 -19.37 -43.92
N SER A 17 -19.44 -19.54 -43.81
CA SER A 17 -18.77 -20.01 -42.59
C SER A 17 -18.85 -18.96 -41.46
N SER A 18 -19.92 -19.01 -40.67
CA SER A 18 -20.14 -18.04 -39.59
C SER A 18 -19.17 -18.27 -38.42
N GLU A 19 -18.02 -17.58 -38.44
CA GLU A 19 -17.07 -17.62 -37.32
C GLU A 19 -17.73 -17.14 -36.01
N THR A 20 -17.66 -17.99 -34.99
CA THR A 20 -18.36 -17.80 -33.71
C THR A 20 -17.88 -16.55 -32.97
N VAL A 21 -18.76 -15.55 -32.83
CA VAL A 21 -18.47 -14.31 -32.09
C VAL A 21 -18.59 -14.56 -30.59
N HIS A 22 -17.52 -14.23 -29.87
CA HIS A 22 -17.46 -14.32 -28.40
C HIS A 22 -17.65 -12.93 -27.78
N VAL A 23 -18.38 -12.83 -26.66
CA VAL A 23 -18.70 -11.54 -26.01
C VAL A 23 -18.34 -11.58 -24.53
N ALA A 24 -17.43 -10.70 -24.09
CA ALA A 24 -17.03 -10.61 -22.68
C ALA A 24 -18.08 -9.85 -21.85
N VAL A 25 -18.74 -10.53 -20.90
CA VAL A 25 -19.87 -9.98 -20.13
C VAL A 25 -19.56 -9.77 -18.64
N GLY A 26 -20.04 -8.64 -18.09
CA GLY A 26 -19.71 -8.19 -16.72
C GLY A 26 -20.74 -8.60 -15.65
N ARG A 27 -20.59 -8.05 -14.44
CA ARG A 27 -21.51 -8.26 -13.31
C ARG A 27 -22.83 -7.46 -13.38
N SER A 28 -23.03 -6.62 -14.41
CA SER A 28 -24.23 -5.79 -14.59
C SER A 28 -24.78 -5.98 -16.01
N PRO A 29 -25.86 -6.75 -16.19
CA PRO A 29 -26.54 -6.94 -17.47
C PRO A 29 -27.02 -5.63 -18.08
N GLU A 30 -27.38 -4.65 -17.27
CA GLU A 30 -27.95 -3.36 -17.66
C GLU A 30 -26.90 -2.53 -18.42
N LYS A 31 -25.65 -2.53 -17.92
CA LYS A 31 -24.50 -1.87 -18.58
C LYS A 31 -24.00 -2.66 -19.79
N THR A 32 -24.22 -3.97 -19.81
CA THR A 32 -23.81 -4.89 -20.89
C THR A 32 -24.88 -5.06 -21.98
N LEU A 33 -26.13 -4.65 -21.77
CA LEU A 33 -27.21 -4.71 -22.75
C LEU A 33 -26.84 -3.99 -24.06
N ARG A 34 -26.29 -2.77 -23.96
CA ARG A 34 -25.83 -1.99 -25.13
C ARG A 34 -24.60 -2.58 -25.83
N LEU A 35 -23.85 -3.47 -25.17
CA LEU A 35 -22.78 -4.26 -25.82
C LEU A 35 -23.41 -5.34 -26.69
N LEU A 36 -24.34 -6.12 -26.14
CA LEU A 36 -25.03 -7.21 -26.82
C LEU A 36 -25.88 -6.70 -28.00
N GLU A 37 -26.69 -5.65 -27.79
CA GLU A 37 -27.46 -4.99 -28.85
C GLU A 37 -26.58 -4.59 -30.05
N TRP A 38 -25.38 -4.05 -29.79
CA TRP A 38 -24.45 -3.65 -30.85
C TRP A 38 -23.87 -4.88 -31.56
N THR A 39 -23.47 -5.92 -30.82
CA THR A 39 -22.97 -7.18 -31.40
C THR A 39 -24.01 -7.81 -32.33
N PHE A 40 -25.26 -7.94 -31.87
CA PHE A 40 -26.33 -8.55 -32.66
C PHE A 40 -26.56 -7.80 -33.99
N ARG A 41 -26.59 -6.46 -33.95
CA ARG A 41 -26.73 -5.63 -35.17
C ARG A 41 -25.50 -5.67 -36.08
N ARG A 42 -24.28 -5.69 -35.53
CA ARG A 42 -23.03 -5.59 -36.32
C ARG A 42 -22.68 -6.87 -37.06
N PHE A 43 -23.00 -8.03 -36.50
CA PHE A 43 -22.61 -9.34 -37.04
C PHE A 43 -23.79 -10.21 -37.50
N GLN A 44 -25.03 -9.80 -37.22
CA GLN A 44 -26.26 -10.57 -37.56
C GLN A 44 -26.23 -12.02 -37.02
N CYS A 45 -25.56 -12.22 -35.88
CA CYS A 45 -25.35 -13.54 -35.28
C CYS A 45 -26.66 -14.25 -34.95
N ARG A 46 -26.84 -15.48 -35.47
CA ARG A 46 -27.83 -16.43 -34.94
C ARG A 46 -27.36 -17.12 -33.66
N GLU A 47 -26.04 -17.26 -33.46
CA GLU A 47 -25.45 -17.77 -32.22
C GLU A 47 -24.25 -16.91 -31.75
N ILE A 48 -24.08 -16.76 -30.43
CA ILE A 48 -22.90 -16.17 -29.79
C ILE A 48 -22.39 -17.01 -28.59
N VAL A 49 -21.15 -16.76 -28.17
CA VAL A 49 -20.58 -17.33 -26.93
C VAL A 49 -20.34 -16.22 -25.90
N LEU A 50 -21.07 -16.28 -24.79
CA LEU A 50 -20.87 -15.38 -23.64
C LEU A 50 -19.65 -15.84 -22.83
N VAL A 51 -18.65 -14.97 -22.68
CA VAL A 51 -17.48 -15.22 -21.84
C VAL A 51 -17.66 -14.45 -20.54
N HIS A 52 -17.83 -15.18 -19.42
CA HIS A 52 -17.89 -14.60 -18.08
C HIS A 52 -16.74 -15.12 -17.21
N ILE A 53 -16.13 -14.22 -16.45
CA ILE A 53 -15.05 -14.56 -15.52
C ILE A 53 -15.49 -14.22 -14.11
N HIS A 54 -15.67 -15.27 -13.32
CA HIS A 54 -15.95 -15.16 -11.91
C HIS A 54 -14.63 -14.89 -11.16
N ARG A 55 -14.58 -13.78 -10.42
CA ARG A 55 -13.53 -13.52 -9.44
C ARG A 55 -14.11 -13.81 -8.05
N PRO A 56 -13.68 -14.88 -7.35
CA PRO A 56 -14.10 -15.13 -5.98
C PRO A 56 -13.75 -13.94 -5.07
N SER A 57 -14.60 -13.62 -4.11
CA SER A 57 -14.34 -12.49 -3.20
C SER A 57 -13.22 -12.83 -2.21
N SER A 58 -12.27 -11.91 -2.02
CA SER A 58 -11.16 -12.06 -1.07
C SER A 58 -11.60 -11.97 0.39
N THR A 59 -12.80 -11.46 0.65
CA THR A 59 -13.46 -11.43 1.96
C THR A 59 -14.79 -12.15 1.93
N ILE A 60 -15.24 -12.59 3.10
CA ILE A 60 -16.54 -13.19 3.39
C ILE A 60 -17.29 -12.25 4.35
N PRO A 61 -18.49 -11.75 4.00
CA PRO A 61 -19.30 -10.97 4.92
C PRO A 61 -19.86 -11.88 6.04
N THR A 62 -19.69 -11.46 7.29
CA THR A 62 -20.24 -12.08 8.50
C THR A 62 -21.02 -11.05 9.32
N LEU A 63 -21.72 -11.49 10.37
CA LEU A 63 -22.42 -10.58 11.30
C LEU A 63 -21.47 -9.66 12.09
N LEU A 64 -20.18 -10.02 12.17
CA LEU A 64 -19.16 -9.22 12.84
C LEU A 64 -18.43 -8.23 11.92
N GLY A 65 -18.37 -8.49 10.60
CA GLY A 65 -17.65 -7.65 9.64
C GLY A 65 -17.31 -8.38 8.34
N ASN A 66 -16.22 -7.96 7.66
CA ASN A 66 -15.69 -8.63 6.48
C ASN A 66 -14.47 -9.47 6.86
N LEU A 67 -14.65 -10.78 7.02
CA LEU A 67 -13.57 -11.73 7.35
C LEU A 67 -12.71 -12.02 6.11
N PRO A 68 -11.37 -11.90 6.15
CA PRO A 68 -10.51 -12.36 5.06
C PRO A 68 -10.69 -13.87 4.79
N ALA A 69 -10.82 -14.25 3.52
CA ALA A 69 -11.20 -15.62 3.14
C ALA A 69 -10.08 -16.66 3.33
N ASP A 70 -8.85 -16.21 3.58
CA ASP A 70 -7.67 -16.95 4.00
C ASP A 70 -7.63 -17.21 5.52
N GLN A 71 -8.25 -16.34 6.31
CA GLN A 71 -8.40 -16.49 7.77
C GLN A 71 -9.68 -17.26 8.16
N ALA A 72 -10.55 -17.55 7.19
CA ALA A 72 -11.83 -18.23 7.40
C ALA A 72 -11.71 -19.76 7.37
N ASN A 73 -12.47 -20.45 8.22
CA ASN A 73 -12.59 -21.90 8.23
C ASN A 73 -13.04 -22.43 6.85
N GLU A 74 -12.40 -23.48 6.34
CA GLU A 74 -12.70 -24.11 5.04
C GLU A 74 -14.20 -24.42 4.82
N LYS A 75 -14.94 -24.81 5.89
CA LYS A 75 -16.38 -25.05 5.82
C LYS A 75 -17.19 -23.76 5.56
N LEU A 76 -16.75 -22.64 6.12
CA LEU A 76 -17.35 -21.32 5.88
C LEU A 76 -16.98 -20.79 4.48
N VAL A 77 -15.72 -20.95 4.08
CA VAL A 77 -15.24 -20.59 2.74
C VAL A 77 -16.02 -21.35 1.67
N SER A 78 -16.07 -22.69 1.75
CA SER A 78 -16.76 -23.53 0.77
C SER A 78 -18.27 -23.25 0.68
N ALA A 79 -18.93 -22.98 1.81
CA ALA A 79 -20.33 -22.56 1.84
C ALA A 79 -20.55 -21.21 1.14
N TYR A 80 -19.70 -20.20 1.41
CA TYR A 80 -19.81 -18.89 0.76
C TYR A 80 -19.51 -18.96 -0.75
N ARG A 81 -18.47 -19.72 -1.15
CA ARG A 81 -18.13 -19.96 -2.57
C ARG A 81 -19.26 -20.66 -3.33
N LEU A 82 -20.05 -21.50 -2.66
CA LEU A 82 -21.23 -22.11 -3.27
C LEU A 82 -22.33 -21.06 -3.55
N GLU A 83 -22.56 -20.11 -2.66
CA GLU A 83 -23.55 -19.03 -2.88
C GLU A 83 -23.05 -17.99 -3.90
N GLU A 84 -21.74 -17.69 -3.94
CA GLU A 84 -21.13 -16.91 -5.03
C GLU A 84 -21.39 -17.54 -6.41
N ARG A 85 -21.33 -18.87 -6.52
CA ARG A 85 -21.68 -19.61 -7.75
C ARG A 85 -23.17 -19.52 -8.06
N ARG A 86 -24.08 -19.75 -7.10
CA ARG A 86 -25.54 -19.59 -7.32
C ARG A 86 -25.90 -18.19 -7.80
N ASN A 87 -25.26 -17.15 -7.27
CA ASN A 87 -25.50 -15.77 -7.72
C ASN A 87 -24.90 -15.48 -9.11
N THR A 88 -23.82 -16.18 -9.49
CA THR A 88 -23.30 -16.16 -10.86
C THR A 88 -24.24 -16.88 -11.84
N GLU A 89 -24.87 -17.99 -11.45
CA GLU A 89 -25.90 -18.67 -12.26
C GLU A 89 -27.13 -17.77 -12.48
N LYS A 90 -27.65 -17.12 -11.41
CA LYS A 90 -28.73 -16.13 -11.49
C LYS A 90 -28.38 -14.97 -12.45
N LEU A 91 -27.12 -14.51 -12.45
CA LEU A 91 -26.61 -13.50 -13.38
C LEU A 91 -26.60 -13.99 -14.84
N LEU A 92 -26.12 -15.22 -15.09
CA LEU A 92 -26.08 -15.80 -16.44
C LEU A 92 -27.48 -16.02 -17.02
N LEU A 93 -28.47 -16.41 -16.20
CA LEU A 93 -29.87 -16.52 -16.62
C LEU A 93 -30.45 -15.18 -17.13
N ARG A 94 -30.05 -14.03 -16.54
CA ARG A 94 -30.42 -12.71 -17.07
C ARG A 94 -29.84 -12.48 -18.47
N TYR A 95 -28.60 -12.87 -18.72
CA TYR A 95 -27.99 -12.77 -20.06
C TYR A 95 -28.64 -13.69 -21.09
N PHE A 96 -28.97 -14.94 -20.72
CA PHE A 96 -29.75 -15.83 -21.59
C PHE A 96 -31.11 -15.22 -21.95
N SER A 97 -31.80 -14.59 -21.00
CA SER A 97 -33.07 -13.88 -21.25
C SER A 97 -32.93 -12.73 -22.27
N ILE A 98 -31.84 -11.95 -22.18
CA ILE A 98 -31.53 -10.87 -23.15
C ILE A 98 -31.29 -11.43 -24.56
N CYS A 99 -30.51 -12.51 -24.69
CA CYS A 99 -30.21 -13.13 -25.98
C CYS A 99 -31.47 -13.75 -26.59
N TYR A 100 -32.26 -14.48 -25.80
CA TYR A 100 -33.52 -15.10 -26.22
C TYR A 100 -34.55 -14.06 -26.72
N ARG A 101 -34.74 -12.94 -25.99
CA ARG A 101 -35.58 -11.81 -26.43
C ARG A 101 -35.10 -11.17 -27.74
N SER A 102 -33.83 -11.34 -28.07
CA SER A 102 -33.21 -10.85 -29.31
C SER A 102 -33.17 -11.91 -30.43
N GLN A 103 -33.79 -13.08 -30.20
CA GLN A 103 -33.75 -14.25 -31.10
C GLN A 103 -32.34 -14.81 -31.39
N VAL A 104 -31.38 -14.60 -30.48
CA VAL A 104 -30.00 -15.09 -30.60
C VAL A 104 -29.74 -16.23 -29.64
N GLN A 105 -29.27 -17.36 -30.16
CA GLN A 105 -28.80 -18.49 -29.34
C GLN A 105 -27.51 -18.11 -28.61
N ALA A 106 -27.39 -18.49 -27.34
CA ALA A 106 -26.19 -18.24 -26.56
C ALA A 106 -25.62 -19.54 -25.98
N LYS A 107 -24.30 -19.68 -26.04
CA LYS A 107 -23.48 -20.60 -25.23
C LYS A 107 -22.74 -19.78 -24.17
N VAL A 108 -22.23 -20.42 -23.12
CA VAL A 108 -21.44 -19.73 -22.08
C VAL A 108 -20.11 -20.43 -21.81
N ILE A 109 -19.05 -19.65 -21.68
CA ILE A 109 -17.77 -20.04 -21.08
C ILE A 109 -17.66 -19.30 -19.74
N LEU A 110 -17.69 -20.07 -18.66
CA LEU A 110 -17.47 -19.58 -17.30
C LEU A 110 -16.08 -20.03 -16.82
N VAL A 111 -15.26 -19.10 -16.35
CA VAL A 111 -13.95 -19.39 -15.74
C VAL A 111 -13.81 -18.65 -14.41
N GLU A 112 -13.33 -19.36 -13.38
CA GLU A 112 -12.94 -18.76 -12.11
C GLU A 112 -11.47 -18.26 -12.23
N ALA A 113 -11.20 -16.98 -11.95
CA ALA A 113 -9.86 -16.41 -12.02
C ALA A 113 -9.66 -15.21 -11.08
N GLU A 114 -8.49 -15.15 -10.44
CA GLU A 114 -8.08 -14.06 -9.54
C GLU A 114 -7.99 -12.70 -10.26
N TYR A 115 -7.59 -12.69 -11.54
CA TYR A 115 -7.47 -11.47 -12.35
C TYR A 115 -8.26 -11.58 -13.65
N ILE A 116 -9.28 -10.73 -13.82
CA ILE A 116 -10.19 -10.76 -14.98
C ILE A 116 -9.42 -10.65 -16.30
N GLN A 117 -8.43 -9.75 -16.41
CA GLN A 117 -7.64 -9.59 -17.64
C GLN A 117 -6.77 -10.80 -17.98
N LYS A 118 -6.32 -11.57 -16.97
CA LYS A 118 -5.61 -12.84 -17.18
C LYS A 118 -6.59 -13.92 -17.64
N GLY A 119 -7.73 -14.05 -16.96
CA GLY A 119 -8.79 -15.00 -17.32
C GLY A 119 -9.31 -14.82 -18.76
N ILE A 120 -9.40 -13.59 -19.29
CA ILE A 120 -9.78 -13.36 -20.71
C ILE A 120 -8.70 -13.92 -21.63
N VAL A 121 -7.42 -13.63 -21.37
CA VAL A 121 -6.29 -14.12 -22.17
C VAL A 121 -6.22 -15.65 -22.14
N ASP A 122 -6.39 -16.26 -20.97
CA ASP A 122 -6.35 -17.71 -20.78
C ASP A 122 -7.51 -18.40 -21.52
N VAL A 123 -8.72 -17.83 -21.48
CA VAL A 123 -9.88 -18.30 -22.28
C VAL A 123 -9.63 -18.14 -23.78
N VAL A 124 -9.14 -16.98 -24.23
CA VAL A 124 -8.87 -16.72 -25.65
C VAL A 124 -7.82 -17.67 -26.23
N LYS A 125 -6.77 -18.00 -25.45
CA LYS A 125 -5.78 -19.02 -25.82
C LYS A 125 -6.36 -20.42 -25.80
N LYS A 126 -6.99 -20.84 -24.69
CA LYS A 126 -7.51 -22.21 -24.50
C LYS A 126 -8.59 -22.60 -25.51
N HIS A 127 -9.41 -21.65 -25.95
CA HIS A 127 -10.50 -21.87 -26.90
C HIS A 127 -10.20 -21.31 -28.31
N ALA A 128 -8.95 -20.93 -28.59
CA ALA A 128 -8.48 -20.38 -29.87
C ALA A 128 -9.42 -19.28 -30.45
N ILE A 129 -9.89 -18.37 -29.57
CA ILE A 129 -10.93 -17.40 -29.92
C ILE A 129 -10.41 -16.43 -30.97
N ARG A 130 -10.97 -16.50 -32.18
CA ARG A 130 -10.66 -15.58 -33.27
C ARG A 130 -11.35 -14.23 -33.15
N LYS A 131 -12.57 -14.17 -32.59
CA LYS A 131 -13.41 -12.96 -32.59
C LYS A 131 -13.99 -12.67 -31.19
N LEU A 132 -13.53 -11.58 -30.56
CA LEU A 132 -13.93 -11.17 -29.21
C LEU A 132 -14.46 -9.73 -29.14
N VAL A 133 -15.72 -9.55 -28.76
CA VAL A 133 -16.32 -8.24 -28.49
C VAL A 133 -16.30 -7.93 -26.99
N MET A 134 -15.84 -6.75 -26.59
CA MET A 134 -15.76 -6.36 -25.18
C MET A 134 -16.07 -4.88 -24.90
N GLY A 135 -16.60 -4.63 -23.70
CA GLY A 135 -16.90 -3.27 -23.23
C GLY A 135 -15.65 -2.46 -22.87
N ALA A 136 -15.61 -1.19 -23.29
CA ALA A 136 -14.51 -0.25 -23.08
C ALA A 136 -14.99 1.12 -22.55
N SER A 137 -14.05 2.03 -22.26
CA SER A 137 -14.31 3.44 -21.93
C SER A 137 -13.30 4.32 -22.68
N PRO A 138 -13.72 5.41 -23.36
CA PRO A 138 -12.87 6.14 -24.32
C PRO A 138 -11.52 6.56 -23.75
N ASP A 139 -11.51 7.10 -22.54
CA ASP A 139 -10.34 7.70 -21.87
C ASP A 139 -9.21 6.71 -21.58
N ARG A 140 -9.49 5.39 -21.64
CA ARG A 140 -8.55 4.31 -21.31
C ARG A 140 -8.05 3.51 -22.51
N CYS A 141 -8.44 3.90 -23.73
CA CYS A 141 -8.06 3.19 -24.95
C CYS A 141 -6.86 3.83 -25.68
N PHE A 142 -6.78 5.17 -25.74
CA PHE A 142 -5.88 5.86 -26.69
C PHE A 142 -5.10 7.07 -26.15
N LYS A 143 -4.95 7.24 -24.83
CA LYS A 143 -4.15 8.35 -24.25
C LYS A 143 -3.17 7.89 -23.16
N VAL A 144 -1.97 8.48 -23.22
CA VAL A 144 -0.86 8.46 -22.25
C VAL A 144 -0.11 7.12 -22.08
N LYS A 145 1.24 7.19 -22.10
CA LYS A 145 2.12 6.10 -21.64
C LYS A 145 1.98 5.94 -20.13
N GLY A 146 1.50 4.79 -19.64
CA GLY A 146 1.71 4.39 -18.25
C GLY A 146 0.50 4.33 -17.30
N VAL A 147 -0.69 3.90 -17.75
CA VAL A 147 -1.74 3.39 -16.84
C VAL A 147 -2.29 2.06 -17.35
N PHE A 148 -2.46 1.09 -16.45
CA PHE A 148 -3.00 -0.24 -16.79
C PHE A 148 -4.45 -0.17 -17.27
N SER A 149 -4.67 -0.34 -18.57
CA SER A 149 -6.00 -0.63 -19.13
C SER A 149 -6.11 -2.12 -19.50
N LYS A 150 -7.27 -2.73 -19.18
CA LYS A 150 -7.54 -4.16 -19.45
C LYS A 150 -7.41 -4.46 -20.95
N ALA A 151 -7.81 -3.51 -21.80
CA ALA A 151 -7.70 -3.60 -23.25
C ALA A 151 -6.25 -3.77 -23.74
N ILE A 152 -5.30 -3.00 -23.20
CA ILE A 152 -3.88 -3.06 -23.60
C ILE A 152 -3.27 -4.42 -23.25
N TYR A 153 -3.55 -4.95 -22.05
CA TYR A 153 -3.03 -6.25 -21.61
C TYR A 153 -3.50 -7.40 -22.49
N ILE A 154 -4.81 -7.45 -22.78
CA ILE A 154 -5.42 -8.49 -23.62
C ILE A 154 -4.91 -8.37 -25.07
N THR A 155 -4.84 -7.15 -25.60
CA THR A 155 -4.33 -6.85 -26.95
C THR A 155 -2.92 -7.38 -27.17
N LYS A 156 -1.99 -7.09 -26.24
CA LYS A 156 -0.59 -7.57 -26.34
C LYS A 156 -0.46 -9.09 -26.18
N SER A 157 -1.44 -9.75 -25.58
CA SER A 157 -1.31 -11.13 -25.10
C SER A 157 -2.04 -12.17 -25.98
N ALA A 158 -2.78 -11.73 -27.00
CA ALA A 158 -3.54 -12.59 -27.93
C ALA A 158 -3.54 -12.02 -29.38
N PRO A 159 -2.38 -11.97 -30.06
CA PRO A 159 -2.24 -11.32 -31.38
C PRO A 159 -3.13 -11.94 -32.47
N PHE A 160 -3.44 -13.24 -32.38
CA PHE A 160 -4.30 -14.01 -33.29
C PHE A 160 -5.81 -13.74 -33.15
N CYS A 161 -6.24 -12.91 -32.19
CA CYS A 161 -7.66 -12.63 -31.91
C CYS A 161 -8.03 -11.22 -32.38
N GLU A 162 -9.06 -11.09 -33.22
CA GLU A 162 -9.69 -9.81 -33.57
C GLU A 162 -10.56 -9.33 -32.39
N ILE A 163 -10.37 -8.06 -31.96
CA ILE A 163 -11.04 -7.50 -30.78
C ILE A 163 -11.76 -6.19 -31.10
N TRP A 164 -13.05 -6.13 -30.77
CA TRP A 164 -13.86 -4.90 -30.84
C TRP A 164 -14.09 -4.31 -29.45
N PHE A 165 -13.76 -3.02 -29.32
CA PHE A 165 -13.95 -2.23 -28.10
C PHE A 165 -15.17 -1.33 -28.26
N VAL A 166 -16.21 -1.57 -27.47
CA VAL A 166 -17.52 -0.90 -27.59
C VAL A 166 -17.85 -0.12 -26.32
N HIS A 167 -18.38 1.09 -26.46
CA HIS A 167 -18.84 1.92 -25.35
C HIS A 167 -20.25 2.46 -25.64
N LYS A 168 -21.18 2.30 -24.69
CA LYS A 168 -22.57 2.80 -24.79
C LYS A 168 -23.27 2.47 -26.13
N GLY A 169 -22.94 1.32 -26.75
CA GLY A 169 -23.51 0.90 -28.04
C GLY A 169 -22.86 1.51 -29.29
N LYS A 170 -21.68 2.14 -29.17
CA LYS A 170 -20.85 2.60 -30.30
C LYS A 170 -19.48 1.91 -30.28
N LEU A 171 -18.93 1.62 -31.45
CA LEU A 171 -17.54 1.17 -31.58
C LEU A 171 -16.60 2.32 -31.21
N VAL A 172 -15.60 2.04 -30.38
CA VAL A 172 -14.55 2.98 -29.93
C VAL A 172 -13.19 2.60 -30.51
N GLY A 173 -12.96 1.32 -30.79
CA GLY A 173 -11.76 0.86 -31.49
C GLY A 173 -11.91 -0.58 -31.96
N LEU A 174 -11.20 -0.91 -33.04
CA LEU A 174 -10.96 -2.26 -33.53
C LEU A 174 -9.47 -2.56 -33.35
N ARG A 175 -9.13 -3.83 -33.09
CA ARG A 175 -7.78 -4.34 -33.19
C ARG A 175 -7.83 -5.65 -33.95
N GLU A 176 -7.23 -5.65 -35.14
CA GLU A 176 -7.21 -6.75 -36.09
C GLU A 176 -6.29 -7.91 -35.64
N ALA A 177 -6.54 -9.11 -36.16
CA ALA A 177 -5.66 -10.24 -35.93
C ALA A 177 -4.36 -10.05 -36.74
N ILE A 178 -3.20 -10.27 -36.12
CA ILE A 178 -1.91 -10.23 -36.83
C ILE A 178 -1.69 -11.62 -37.43
N ASP A 179 -1.92 -11.74 -38.74
CA ASP A 179 -1.73 -13.00 -39.46
C ASP A 179 -0.24 -13.34 -39.57
N ARG A 180 0.12 -14.59 -39.27
CA ARG A 180 1.51 -15.06 -39.33
C ARG A 180 1.79 -15.71 -40.68
N ASN A 181 1.89 -14.88 -41.72
CA ASN A 181 2.27 -15.35 -43.06
C ASN A 181 3.19 -14.39 -43.84
N GLU A 182 4.02 -13.61 -43.12
CA GLU A 182 5.26 -13.08 -43.66
C GLU A 182 6.45 -13.74 -42.96
N THR A 183 7.48 -14.07 -43.74
CA THR A 183 8.60 -14.91 -43.32
C THR A 183 9.65 -14.15 -42.52
N LEU A 184 10.44 -14.88 -41.74
CA LEU A 184 11.48 -14.32 -40.87
C LEU A 184 12.68 -13.78 -41.69
N SER A 185 12.76 -12.46 -41.88
CA SER A 185 13.99 -11.76 -42.27
C SER A 185 14.35 -10.68 -41.24
N SER A 186 15.56 -10.78 -40.69
CA SER A 186 16.12 -9.86 -39.68
C SER A 186 16.47 -8.47 -40.25
N GLU A 187 16.84 -7.56 -39.34
CA GLU A 187 17.41 -6.21 -39.49
C GLU A 187 16.46 -5.04 -39.13
N THR A 188 16.92 -3.92 -38.54
CA THR A 188 18.13 -3.66 -37.72
C THR A 188 17.91 -2.38 -36.92
N ILE A 189 18.13 -2.39 -35.60
CA ILE A 189 18.22 -1.13 -34.82
C ILE A 189 19.68 -0.68 -34.79
N LYS A 190 20.06 0.17 -35.74
CA LYS A 190 21.33 0.90 -35.71
C LYS A 190 21.13 2.23 -34.99
N THR A 191 21.62 2.31 -33.76
CA THR A 191 21.86 3.59 -33.08
C THR A 191 22.96 4.37 -33.80
N LYS A 192 22.72 5.66 -34.09
CA LYS A 192 23.78 6.66 -34.27
C LYS A 192 23.47 7.86 -33.37
N SER A 193 24.52 8.38 -32.74
CA SER A 193 24.50 9.58 -31.91
C SER A 193 25.08 10.78 -32.68
N SER A 194 25.18 11.92 -31.99
CA SER A 194 26.03 13.07 -32.30
C SER A 194 25.51 14.06 -33.36
N GLN A 195 24.94 15.18 -32.86
CA GLN A 195 25.50 16.57 -32.91
C GLN A 195 26.17 17.05 -34.23
N ASN A 196 26.04 18.31 -34.69
CA ASN A 196 25.63 19.63 -34.14
C ASN A 196 25.35 20.60 -35.35
N GLN A 197 24.96 21.90 -35.33
CA GLN A 197 24.56 22.95 -34.36
C GLN A 197 23.89 24.14 -35.15
N SER A 198 23.51 25.25 -34.47
CA SER A 198 23.41 26.64 -35.05
C SER A 198 22.21 26.97 -36.00
N THR A 199 21.58 28.16 -36.05
CA THR A 199 21.48 29.38 -35.18
C THR A 199 20.20 30.21 -35.49
N VAL A 200 19.53 30.76 -34.47
CA VAL A 200 19.26 32.21 -34.14
C VAL A 200 19.23 33.24 -35.31
N PRO A 201 18.37 34.32 -35.39
CA PRO A 201 17.61 35.08 -34.34
C PRO A 201 16.16 35.62 -34.67
N MET A 202 15.61 36.47 -33.75
CA MET A 202 14.65 37.61 -33.95
C MET A 202 13.14 37.35 -34.23
N ARG A 203 12.16 38.17 -33.76
CA ARG A 203 12.06 39.19 -32.66
C ARG A 203 10.58 39.50 -32.31
N ASP A 204 10.34 40.22 -31.20
CA ASP A 204 9.13 41.00 -30.82
C ASP A 204 7.83 40.22 -30.47
N THR A 205 6.90 40.68 -29.61
CA THR A 205 6.73 42.00 -28.93
C THR A 205 6.14 41.91 -27.50
N LYS A 206 6.32 43.00 -26.72
CA LYS A 206 5.88 43.37 -25.34
C LYS A 206 4.50 42.92 -24.83
N TYR A 207 4.40 42.63 -23.52
CA TYR A 207 3.59 43.28 -22.45
C TYR A 207 3.65 42.43 -21.14
N ASP A 208 3.48 42.91 -19.91
CA ASP A 208 4.13 43.98 -19.10
C ASP A 208 3.93 43.63 -17.59
N ARG A 209 4.68 44.27 -16.66
CA ARG A 209 4.42 44.42 -15.20
C ARG A 209 4.46 43.24 -14.18
N SER A 210 5.51 43.30 -13.35
CA SER A 210 5.52 43.29 -11.84
C SER A 210 5.03 42.04 -11.07
N ALA A 211 5.59 41.62 -9.92
CA ALA A 211 6.65 42.14 -9.02
C ALA A 211 6.99 41.07 -7.91
N SER A 212 8.01 41.17 -7.04
CA SER A 212 9.34 41.84 -7.03
C SER A 212 10.11 41.56 -5.71
N PHE A 213 11.45 41.50 -5.73
CA PHE A 213 12.38 41.58 -4.55
C PHE A 213 12.37 40.39 -3.55
N SER A 214 13.44 40.06 -2.80
CA SER A 214 14.85 40.54 -2.68
C SER A 214 15.79 39.34 -2.39
N THR A 215 17.04 39.21 -2.89
CA THR A 215 18.35 39.68 -2.34
C THR A 215 18.50 39.67 -0.80
N ARG A 216 19.66 39.38 -0.17
CA ARG A 216 21.10 39.21 -0.57
C ARG A 216 21.71 38.00 0.23
N GLU A 217 23.00 37.75 0.55
CA GLU A 217 24.39 38.31 0.37
C GLU A 217 25.25 37.22 -0.37
N LEU A 218 26.59 37.19 -0.66
CA LEU A 218 27.89 37.79 -0.24
C LEU A 218 28.57 37.13 1.00
N GLU A 219 29.91 36.91 1.11
CA GLU A 219 31.11 37.21 0.26
C GLU A 219 32.01 35.94 0.07
N ASN A 220 32.98 35.75 -0.85
CA ASN A 220 33.62 36.50 -1.96
C ASN A 220 35.15 36.83 -1.84
N HIS A 221 36.04 35.81 -1.75
CA HIS A 221 37.51 35.91 -1.99
C HIS A 221 38.09 34.56 -2.49
N GLY A 222 39.08 34.47 -3.38
CA GLY A 222 39.76 35.47 -4.23
C GLY A 222 40.88 34.82 -5.07
N GLU A 223 40.97 35.11 -6.37
CA GLU A 223 41.88 34.42 -7.31
C GLU A 223 43.26 35.09 -7.47
N GLY A 224 44.24 34.33 -7.98
CA GLY A 224 45.48 34.82 -8.59
C GLY A 224 45.76 34.04 -9.87
N SER A 225 46.08 34.73 -10.97
CA SER A 225 46.19 34.16 -12.32
C SER A 225 47.45 34.66 -13.05
N LEU A 226 47.66 34.14 -14.27
CA LEU A 226 48.62 34.53 -15.31
C LEU A 226 50.02 33.89 -15.22
N SER A 227 50.67 33.46 -16.32
CA SER A 227 50.22 33.32 -17.73
C SER A 227 51.28 32.61 -18.61
N GLN A 228 51.10 32.71 -19.94
CA GLN A 228 52.08 32.61 -21.05
C GLN A 228 52.09 31.25 -21.80
N PHE A 229 51.52 31.13 -23.01
CA PHE A 229 51.88 31.70 -24.35
C PHE A 229 52.79 30.71 -25.13
N TYR A 230 52.64 30.43 -26.45
CA TYR A 230 51.77 30.96 -27.51
C TYR A 230 51.33 29.85 -28.52
N SER A 231 50.18 30.06 -29.20
CA SER A 231 49.87 29.89 -30.64
C SER A 231 50.60 28.80 -31.47
N ALA A 232 49.96 27.81 -32.13
CA ALA A 232 49.01 27.87 -33.28
C ALA A 232 49.66 28.33 -34.62
N GLY A 233 49.25 27.91 -35.83
CA GLY A 233 48.03 27.15 -36.25
C GLY A 233 48.31 25.97 -37.23
N GLU A 234 47.29 25.27 -37.74
CA GLU A 234 46.54 25.54 -39.01
C GLU A 234 47.26 25.04 -40.30
N THR A 235 46.62 24.47 -41.34
CA THR A 235 45.17 24.20 -41.58
C THR A 235 44.95 22.91 -42.41
N ALA A 236 43.70 22.43 -42.43
CA ALA A 236 43.24 21.20 -43.10
C ALA A 236 42.96 21.34 -44.61
N LEU A 237 42.71 20.21 -45.29
CA LEU A 237 41.87 20.14 -46.50
C LEU A 237 41.03 18.85 -46.57
N LEU A 238 39.98 18.92 -47.40
CA LEU A 238 38.87 17.98 -47.63
C LEU A 238 39.35 16.61 -48.18
N ALA A 239 38.89 15.41 -47.77
CA ALA A 239 37.54 14.80 -47.69
C ALA A 239 37.04 14.15 -49.01
N ASP A 240 36.75 12.83 -48.99
CA ASP A 240 35.45 12.19 -49.33
C ASP A 240 35.48 10.65 -49.08
N SER A 241 34.31 10.02 -49.15
CA SER A 241 33.99 8.61 -49.33
C SER A 241 34.44 8.03 -50.69
N GLY A 242 34.46 6.72 -50.96
CA GLY A 242 34.13 5.55 -50.13
C GLY A 242 33.34 4.50 -50.92
N ILE A 243 33.92 3.32 -51.22
CA ILE A 243 33.31 2.24 -52.00
C ILE A 243 33.50 0.88 -51.33
N SER A 244 32.56 -0.04 -51.53
CA SER A 244 32.52 -1.44 -51.08
C SER A 244 32.14 -2.36 -52.27
N PRO A 245 32.14 -3.71 -52.16
CA PRO A 245 32.78 -4.62 -51.19
C PRO A 245 33.66 -5.68 -51.92
N SER A 246 33.98 -6.78 -51.24
CA SER A 246 34.57 -8.00 -51.82
C SER A 246 33.58 -8.82 -52.66
N VAL A 247 34.10 -9.62 -53.61
CA VAL A 247 33.82 -11.07 -53.81
C VAL A 247 34.53 -11.58 -55.08
N PHE A 248 35.15 -12.77 -55.02
CA PHE A 248 35.55 -13.57 -56.20
C PHE A 248 34.43 -14.55 -56.57
N PRO A 249 34.15 -14.73 -57.87
CA PRO A 249 33.88 -16.08 -58.40
C PRO A 249 34.95 -16.52 -59.41
N ILE A 250 34.89 -17.80 -59.77
CA ILE A 250 35.80 -18.50 -60.70
C ILE A 250 35.02 -18.82 -61.97
N ASP A 251 35.63 -18.63 -63.15
CA ASP A 251 35.64 -19.55 -64.31
C ASP A 251 36.42 -18.89 -65.48
N SER A 252 37.36 -19.58 -66.14
CA SER A 252 37.20 -20.42 -67.37
C SER A 252 37.02 -19.58 -68.65
N GLU A 253 37.47 -19.97 -69.85
CA GLU A 253 38.05 -21.24 -70.32
C GLU A 253 38.82 -21.03 -71.66
N ASN A 254 39.77 -21.92 -72.03
CA ASN A 254 40.18 -22.25 -73.42
C ASN A 254 40.79 -21.14 -74.33
N LYS A 255 41.49 -21.39 -75.46
CA LYS A 255 42.10 -22.58 -76.14
C LYS A 255 43.35 -22.05 -76.92
N ALA A 256 44.50 -22.72 -76.98
CA ALA A 256 44.93 -23.74 -77.97
C ALA A 256 45.09 -23.19 -79.43
N LEU A 257 45.92 -23.71 -80.36
CA LEU A 257 46.76 -24.91 -80.48
C LEU A 257 47.81 -24.72 -81.63
N VAL A 258 48.56 -25.77 -82.01
CA VAL A 258 49.32 -25.98 -83.28
C VAL A 258 50.71 -25.29 -83.37
N ALA A 259 51.67 -25.78 -84.18
CA ALA A 259 52.49 -27.01 -84.08
C ALA A 259 53.34 -27.25 -85.36
N SER A 260 54.48 -27.94 -85.22
CA SER A 260 55.14 -28.83 -86.21
C SER A 260 55.96 -28.31 -87.42
N LYS A 261 57.29 -28.54 -87.34
CA LYS A 261 58.17 -29.26 -88.31
C LYS A 261 58.64 -28.66 -89.66
N THR A 262 59.72 -29.28 -90.17
CA THR A 262 60.19 -29.43 -91.59
C THR A 262 60.87 -28.19 -92.24
N THR A 263 61.99 -28.26 -93.01
CA THR A 263 62.85 -29.40 -93.44
C THR A 263 64.31 -29.00 -93.75
N LEU A 264 65.19 -30.02 -93.78
CA LEU A 264 66.57 -30.09 -94.31
C LEU A 264 66.74 -29.65 -95.78
N PHE A 265 67.98 -29.31 -96.23
CA PHE A 265 68.82 -30.17 -97.11
C PHE A 265 70.22 -29.61 -97.53
N THR A 266 71.25 -30.48 -97.56
CA THR A 266 72.53 -30.42 -98.35
C THR A 266 73.54 -29.26 -98.16
N SER A 267 74.83 -29.37 -98.54
CA SER A 267 75.60 -30.47 -99.19
C SER A 267 77.04 -30.60 -98.69
N ARG A 268 77.57 -31.83 -98.69
CA ARG A 268 78.99 -32.19 -98.60
C ARG A 268 79.61 -32.27 -100.01
N CYS A 269 80.88 -31.89 -100.16
CA CYS A 269 81.72 -32.29 -101.30
C CYS A 269 83.14 -32.63 -100.82
N GLU A 270 83.97 -33.28 -101.65
CA GLU A 270 85.16 -34.02 -101.21
C GLU A 270 86.41 -33.84 -102.09
N LYS A 271 87.58 -34.01 -101.44
CA LYS A 271 88.87 -34.50 -101.99
C LYS A 271 89.54 -33.71 -103.12
N LYS A 272 90.85 -33.44 -102.95
CA LYS A 272 91.91 -34.28 -103.57
C LYS A 272 93.34 -33.89 -103.15
N SER A 273 94.22 -34.87 -103.33
CA SER A 273 95.68 -34.80 -103.49
C SER A 273 96.04 -35.89 -104.55
N PRO A 274 97.31 -36.15 -104.96
CA PRO A 274 98.60 -35.57 -104.60
C PRO A 274 99.49 -35.24 -105.85
N THR A 275 100.79 -35.60 -105.82
CA THR A 275 101.85 -35.54 -106.89
C THR A 275 102.33 -34.13 -107.30
N LYS A 276 103.64 -33.81 -107.22
CA LYS A 276 104.84 -34.26 -108.01
C LYS A 276 104.75 -33.80 -109.48
N GLU A 277 105.79 -33.23 -110.13
CA GLU A 277 107.24 -33.51 -110.00
C GLU A 277 108.14 -32.33 -110.46
N ASN A 278 109.47 -32.46 -110.28
CA ASN A 278 110.54 -31.57 -110.81
C ASN A 278 110.86 -31.95 -112.29
N PRO A 279 111.49 -31.12 -113.18
CA PRO A 279 112.86 -30.58 -112.93
C PRO A 279 113.35 -29.28 -113.65
N LYS A 280 114.38 -28.64 -113.04
CA LYS A 280 115.61 -27.99 -113.62
C LYS A 280 115.55 -27.05 -114.84
N GLY A 281 116.28 -25.91 -114.77
CA GLY A 281 116.47 -25.03 -115.94
C GLY A 281 117.43 -23.81 -115.84
N ASP A 282 118.41 -23.77 -114.91
CA ASP A 282 119.57 -22.84 -114.89
C ASP A 282 119.29 -21.30 -114.75
N PRO A 283 120.30 -20.43 -114.44
CA PRO A 283 120.08 -19.30 -113.52
C PRO A 283 120.38 -17.85 -114.03
N GLU A 284 120.28 -16.91 -113.07
CA GLU A 284 120.79 -15.52 -113.03
C GLU A 284 120.00 -14.40 -113.77
N LEU A 285 119.16 -13.67 -113.00
CA LEU A 285 119.16 -12.20 -113.03
C LEU A 285 118.65 -11.55 -111.72
N GLU A 286 119.60 -10.94 -110.99
CA GLU A 286 119.54 -9.65 -110.27
C GLU A 286 118.35 -9.27 -109.34
N ASP A 287 118.56 -9.53 -108.05
CA ASP A 287 118.70 -8.55 -106.93
C ASP A 287 117.69 -7.39 -106.69
N PHE A 288 116.90 -6.93 -107.66
CA PHE A 288 116.06 -5.73 -107.51
C PHE A 288 114.78 -5.96 -106.67
N SER A 289 114.33 -7.21 -106.51
CA SER A 289 113.10 -7.53 -105.75
C SER A 289 113.25 -7.29 -104.24
N ARG A 290 114.42 -7.59 -103.66
CA ARG A 290 114.63 -7.57 -102.20
C ARG A 290 114.31 -6.22 -101.56
N ASN A 291 114.70 -5.13 -102.22
CA ASN A 291 114.54 -3.79 -101.66
C ASN A 291 113.10 -3.24 -101.77
N LEU A 292 112.21 -3.93 -102.49
CA LEU A 292 110.78 -3.64 -102.53
C LEU A 292 110.02 -4.52 -101.51
N GLU A 293 110.43 -5.78 -101.38
CA GLU A 293 109.91 -6.73 -100.37
C GLU A 293 110.09 -6.20 -98.94
N GLU A 294 111.20 -5.54 -98.63
CA GLU A 294 111.50 -4.99 -97.30
C GLU A 294 110.55 -3.85 -96.89
N ILE A 295 110.26 -2.90 -97.79
CA ILE A 295 109.34 -1.77 -97.51
C ILE A 295 107.89 -2.26 -97.38
N ILE A 296 107.48 -3.25 -98.20
CA ILE A 296 106.17 -3.88 -98.07
C ILE A 296 106.05 -4.55 -96.69
N ALA A 297 107.06 -5.33 -96.28
CA ALA A 297 107.08 -5.98 -94.98
C ALA A 297 107.03 -4.98 -93.79
N GLU A 298 107.73 -3.85 -93.86
CA GLU A 298 107.61 -2.81 -92.82
C GLU A 298 106.20 -2.21 -92.75
N THR A 299 105.55 -1.96 -93.90
CA THR A 299 104.18 -1.41 -93.92
C THR A 299 103.11 -2.42 -93.49
N GLU A 300 103.19 -3.67 -93.92
CA GLU A 300 102.28 -4.75 -93.49
C GLU A 300 102.40 -5.00 -91.97
N ASN A 301 103.63 -5.01 -91.44
CA ASN A 301 103.89 -5.17 -90.00
C ASN A 301 103.37 -3.96 -89.18
N ALA A 302 103.44 -2.75 -89.73
CA ALA A 302 102.84 -1.56 -89.09
C ALA A 302 101.30 -1.63 -89.07
N GLU A 303 100.65 -2.09 -90.14
CA GLU A 303 99.20 -2.32 -90.16
C GLU A 303 98.78 -3.46 -89.21
N GLU A 304 99.54 -4.55 -89.13
CA GLU A 304 99.29 -5.64 -88.17
C GLU A 304 99.41 -5.17 -86.72
N HIS A 305 100.41 -4.33 -86.41
CA HIS A 305 100.54 -3.69 -85.10
C HIS A 305 99.33 -2.79 -84.73
N VAL A 306 98.86 -1.96 -85.67
CA VAL A 306 97.67 -1.11 -85.47
C VAL A 306 96.41 -1.96 -85.29
N TYR A 307 96.27 -3.06 -86.05
CA TYR A 307 95.16 -4.00 -85.91
C TYR A 307 95.18 -4.74 -84.56
N ALA A 308 96.37 -5.15 -84.11
CA ALA A 308 96.56 -5.81 -82.81
C ALA A 308 96.19 -4.87 -81.64
N ASP A 309 96.56 -3.59 -81.70
CA ASP A 309 96.20 -2.62 -80.66
C ASP A 309 94.72 -2.20 -80.72
N LEU A 310 94.10 -2.16 -81.91
CA LEU A 310 92.64 -2.08 -82.05
C LEU A 310 91.91 -3.30 -81.47
N SER A 311 92.49 -4.50 -81.58
CA SER A 311 91.93 -5.71 -80.95
C SER A 311 92.00 -5.64 -79.43
N LYS A 312 93.17 -5.30 -78.86
CA LYS A 312 93.35 -5.07 -77.41
C LYS A 312 92.42 -3.97 -76.89
N SER A 313 92.26 -2.88 -77.64
CA SER A 313 91.35 -1.79 -77.31
C SER A 313 89.91 -2.29 -77.20
N LYS A 314 89.42 -3.08 -78.17
CA LYS A 314 88.08 -3.69 -78.12
C LYS A 314 87.93 -4.73 -77.00
N GLU A 315 88.97 -5.48 -76.67
CA GLU A 315 88.97 -6.38 -75.50
C GLU A 315 88.84 -5.60 -74.18
N ILE A 316 89.56 -4.49 -74.04
CA ILE A 316 89.47 -3.59 -72.89
C ILE A 316 88.09 -2.93 -72.83
N GLU A 317 87.54 -2.43 -73.93
CA GLU A 317 86.17 -1.90 -74.00
C GLU A 317 85.13 -2.95 -73.60
N CYS A 318 85.26 -4.19 -74.08
CA CYS A 318 84.37 -5.30 -73.72
C CYS A 318 84.50 -5.67 -72.23
N ALA A 319 85.71 -5.66 -71.67
CA ALA A 319 85.95 -5.86 -70.25
C ALA A 319 85.33 -4.74 -69.39
N VAL A 320 85.49 -3.48 -69.81
CA VAL A 320 84.90 -2.30 -69.13
C VAL A 320 83.38 -2.30 -69.24
N ALA A 321 82.80 -2.65 -70.39
CA ALA A 321 81.35 -2.81 -70.53
C ALA A 321 80.81 -3.92 -69.60
N LYS A 322 81.54 -5.02 -69.47
CA LYS A 322 81.20 -6.14 -68.57
C LYS A 322 81.29 -5.75 -67.10
N THR A 323 82.34 -5.03 -66.66
CA THR A 323 82.44 -4.56 -65.27
C THR A 323 81.40 -3.49 -64.97
N LEU A 324 81.12 -2.55 -65.88
CA LEU A 324 80.03 -1.58 -65.73
C LEU A 324 78.65 -2.25 -65.64
N SER A 325 78.42 -3.32 -66.40
CA SER A 325 77.19 -4.13 -66.28
C SER A 325 77.10 -4.84 -64.92
N MET A 326 78.22 -5.34 -64.39
CA MET A 326 78.26 -5.95 -63.05
C MET A 326 78.03 -4.90 -61.95
N ILE A 327 78.66 -3.73 -62.05
CA ILE A 327 78.46 -2.60 -61.12
C ILE A 327 76.98 -2.19 -61.09
N LYS A 328 76.36 -1.94 -62.25
CA LYS A 328 74.92 -1.61 -62.33
C LYS A 328 74.02 -2.70 -61.75
N SER A 329 74.36 -3.97 -61.92
CA SER A 329 73.61 -5.07 -61.31
C SER A 329 73.76 -5.12 -59.77
N SER A 330 74.93 -4.71 -59.26
CA SER A 330 75.23 -4.61 -57.83
C SER A 330 74.52 -3.40 -57.19
N GLU A 331 74.61 -2.21 -57.82
CA GLU A 331 73.89 -1.00 -57.42
C GLU A 331 72.37 -1.26 -57.36
N ALA A 332 71.81 -1.89 -58.39
CA ALA A 332 70.41 -2.30 -58.43
C ALA A 332 70.05 -3.41 -57.42
N SER A 333 71.04 -4.08 -56.81
CA SER A 333 70.82 -5.01 -55.69
C SER A 333 70.89 -4.29 -54.34
N GLN A 334 71.87 -3.40 -54.16
CA GLN A 334 72.03 -2.57 -52.97
C GLN A 334 70.82 -1.65 -52.76
N LEU A 335 70.30 -1.02 -53.82
CA LEU A 335 69.08 -0.19 -53.76
C LEU A 335 67.84 -1.00 -53.33
N ARG A 336 67.74 -2.27 -53.74
CA ARG A 336 66.68 -3.18 -53.26
C ARG A 336 66.88 -3.56 -51.80
N GLU A 337 68.12 -3.78 -51.35
CA GLU A 337 68.42 -4.06 -49.95
C GLU A 337 68.12 -2.86 -49.03
N VAL A 338 68.49 -1.64 -49.44
CA VAL A 338 68.15 -0.41 -48.71
C VAL A 338 66.65 -0.27 -48.54
N LYS A 339 65.86 -0.42 -49.62
CA LYS A 339 64.40 -0.35 -49.53
C LYS A 339 63.80 -1.41 -48.59
N ILE A 340 64.32 -2.65 -48.62
CA ILE A 340 63.86 -3.71 -47.70
C ILE A 340 64.23 -3.38 -46.24
N ARG A 341 65.36 -2.70 -45.99
CA ARG A 341 65.74 -2.21 -44.66
C ARG A 341 64.81 -1.09 -44.18
N GLU A 342 64.45 -0.13 -45.04
CA GLU A 342 63.48 0.93 -44.75
C GLU A 342 62.11 0.34 -44.35
N GLU A 343 61.58 -0.59 -45.16
CA GLU A 343 60.32 -1.30 -44.87
C GLU A 343 60.36 -2.11 -43.55
N LEU A 344 61.53 -2.68 -43.21
CA LEU A 344 61.76 -3.36 -41.93
C LEU A 344 61.86 -2.40 -40.74
N GLU A 345 62.49 -1.24 -40.90
CA GLU A 345 62.62 -0.24 -39.84
C GLU A 345 61.27 0.39 -39.48
N GLU A 346 60.42 0.71 -40.46
CA GLU A 346 59.03 1.12 -40.21
C GLU A 346 58.25 0.05 -39.43
N LEU A 347 58.36 -1.23 -39.84
CA LEU A 347 57.70 -2.34 -39.16
C LEU A 347 58.20 -2.52 -37.72
N ILE A 348 59.49 -2.30 -37.46
CA ILE A 348 60.10 -2.31 -36.12
C ILE A 348 59.57 -1.14 -35.27
N VAL A 349 59.39 0.05 -35.83
CA VAL A 349 58.79 1.19 -35.12
C VAL A 349 57.33 0.91 -34.77
N VAL A 350 56.52 0.44 -35.73
CA VAL A 350 55.09 0.12 -35.51
C VAL A 350 54.90 -1.01 -34.50
N THR A 351 55.77 -2.03 -34.50
CA THR A 351 55.70 -3.12 -33.51
C THR A 351 56.15 -2.66 -32.12
N LYS A 352 57.21 -1.84 -32.00
CA LYS A 352 57.62 -1.21 -30.74
C LYS A 352 56.49 -0.35 -30.13
N LEU A 353 55.81 0.47 -30.93
CA LEU A 353 54.69 1.28 -30.46
C LEU A 353 53.55 0.41 -29.89
N LYS A 354 53.11 -0.60 -30.63
CA LYS A 354 52.08 -1.56 -30.18
C LYS A 354 52.51 -2.36 -28.95
N GLN A 355 53.80 -2.63 -28.78
CA GLN A 355 54.33 -3.28 -27.58
C GLN A 355 54.32 -2.33 -26.37
N ASN A 356 54.63 -1.05 -26.58
CA ASN A 356 54.57 -0.02 -25.54
C ASN A 356 53.12 0.25 -25.07
N GLU A 357 52.15 0.30 -25.99
CA GLU A 357 50.72 0.36 -25.64
C GLU A 357 50.29 -0.81 -24.75
N ARG A 358 50.73 -2.04 -25.06
CA ARG A 358 50.46 -3.24 -24.25
C ARG A 358 51.11 -3.18 -22.87
N VAL A 359 52.33 -2.66 -22.75
CA VAL A 359 53.00 -2.46 -21.46
C VAL A 359 52.22 -1.47 -20.59
N ASN A 360 51.81 -0.32 -21.17
CA ASN A 360 50.99 0.66 -20.46
C ASN A 360 49.65 0.07 -19.98
N GLN A 361 48.96 -0.72 -20.83
CA GLN A 361 47.72 -1.42 -20.46
C GLN A 361 47.93 -2.42 -19.32
N ILE A 362 49.04 -3.17 -19.33
CA ILE A 362 49.40 -4.09 -18.24
C ILE A 362 49.66 -3.32 -16.94
N GLU A 363 50.36 -2.19 -16.99
CA GLU A 363 50.64 -1.37 -15.81
C GLU A 363 49.37 -0.74 -15.21
N GLU A 364 48.43 -0.29 -16.05
CA GLU A 364 47.10 0.19 -15.63
C GLU A 364 46.30 -0.92 -14.93
N ILE A 365 46.26 -2.13 -15.52
CA ILE A 365 45.61 -3.30 -14.94
C ILE A 365 46.26 -3.72 -13.62
N MET A 366 47.60 -3.67 -13.51
CA MET A 366 48.31 -3.96 -12.27
C MET A 366 47.99 -2.95 -11.16
N LYS A 367 47.89 -1.66 -11.49
CA LYS A 367 47.49 -0.61 -10.52
C LYS A 367 46.06 -0.82 -10.02
N GLU A 368 45.14 -1.22 -10.89
CA GLU A 368 43.77 -1.52 -10.46
C GLU A 368 43.69 -2.82 -9.65
N LEU A 369 44.44 -3.86 -10.03
CA LEU A 369 44.53 -5.10 -9.27
C LEU A 369 45.05 -4.84 -7.84
N GLN A 370 46.10 -4.03 -7.69
CA GLN A 370 46.64 -3.57 -6.40
C GLN A 370 45.54 -2.95 -5.52
N ARG A 371 44.77 -1.98 -6.06
CA ARG A 371 43.64 -1.34 -5.37
C ARG A 371 42.56 -2.35 -4.96
N THR A 372 42.24 -3.33 -5.82
CA THR A 372 41.24 -4.35 -5.46
C THR A 372 41.73 -5.28 -4.35
N MET A 373 43.01 -5.64 -4.31
CA MET A 373 43.59 -6.46 -3.24
C MET A 373 43.58 -5.73 -1.89
N GLU A 374 43.91 -4.44 -1.87
CA GLU A 374 43.84 -3.60 -0.66
C GLU A 374 42.40 -3.49 -0.13
N ASN A 375 41.42 -3.29 -1.02
CA ASN A 375 40.00 -3.28 -0.66
C ASN A 375 39.51 -4.65 -0.10
N VAL A 376 39.94 -5.77 -0.70
CA VAL A 376 39.62 -7.12 -0.20
C VAL A 376 40.21 -7.34 1.20
N ALA A 377 41.45 -6.90 1.46
CA ALA A 377 42.06 -7.00 2.78
C ALA A 377 41.30 -6.19 3.86
N ILE A 378 40.85 -4.98 3.52
CA ILE A 378 40.03 -4.14 4.42
C ILE A 378 38.66 -4.79 4.70
N LEU A 379 38.03 -5.39 3.69
CA LEU A 379 36.75 -6.10 3.83
C LEU A 379 36.89 -7.37 4.69
N ASP A 380 37.97 -8.13 4.55
CA ASP A 380 38.24 -9.32 5.37
C ASP A 380 38.47 -8.97 6.85
N VAL A 381 39.22 -7.90 7.15
CA VAL A 381 39.35 -7.39 8.53
C VAL A 381 37.97 -7.04 9.12
N ARG A 382 37.14 -6.31 8.37
CA ARG A 382 35.77 -5.95 8.81
C ARG A 382 34.88 -7.18 9.00
N ALA A 383 34.99 -8.18 8.13
CA ALA A 383 34.26 -9.44 8.27
C ALA A 383 34.67 -10.17 9.56
N ARG A 384 35.98 -10.28 9.83
CA ARG A 384 36.49 -10.90 11.07
C ARG A 384 36.03 -10.18 12.34
N GLU A 385 35.98 -8.85 12.36
CA GLU A 385 35.38 -8.14 13.50
C GLU A 385 33.88 -8.44 13.66
N MET A 386 33.12 -8.51 12.57
CA MET A 386 31.68 -8.79 12.60
C MET A 386 31.38 -10.21 13.09
N PHE A 387 32.20 -11.20 12.73
CA PHE A 387 32.14 -12.54 13.32
C PHE A 387 32.45 -12.48 14.82
N HIS A 388 33.54 -11.83 15.25
CA HIS A 388 33.86 -11.75 16.68
C HIS A 388 32.75 -11.05 17.52
N ARG A 389 32.10 -10.01 16.98
CA ARG A 389 30.93 -9.37 17.61
C ARG A 389 29.73 -10.32 17.72
N LYS A 390 29.46 -11.12 16.67
CA LYS A 390 28.42 -12.15 16.67
C LYS A 390 28.71 -13.23 17.72
N ASP A 391 29.93 -13.75 17.74
CA ASP A 391 30.31 -14.85 18.62
C ASP A 391 30.23 -14.45 20.10
N LYS A 392 30.65 -13.22 20.42
CA LYS A 392 30.42 -12.62 21.75
C LYS A 392 28.93 -12.54 22.09
N ALA A 393 28.09 -12.07 21.17
CA ALA A 393 26.65 -11.97 21.38
C ALA A 393 25.98 -13.34 21.57
N THR A 394 26.48 -14.42 20.94
CA THR A 394 25.98 -15.78 21.19
C THR A 394 26.35 -16.29 22.58
N VAL A 395 27.55 -16.00 23.10
CA VAL A 395 27.93 -16.36 24.48
C VAL A 395 27.08 -15.61 25.52
N GLU A 396 26.78 -14.34 25.27
CA GLU A 396 25.85 -13.55 26.10
C GLU A 396 24.41 -14.12 26.05
N LEU A 397 23.95 -14.55 24.86
CA LEU A 397 22.65 -15.21 24.68
C LEU A 397 22.55 -16.53 25.47
N ASP A 398 23.55 -17.40 25.38
CA ASP A 398 23.58 -18.69 26.09
C ASP A 398 23.60 -18.52 27.62
N SER A 399 24.28 -17.49 28.12
CA SER A 399 24.26 -17.11 29.54
C SER A 399 22.86 -16.67 30.00
N ILE A 400 22.17 -15.85 29.20
CA ILE A 400 20.79 -15.42 29.44
C ILE A 400 19.83 -16.62 29.37
N MET A 401 19.96 -17.50 28.38
CA MET A 401 19.14 -18.70 28.24
C MET A 401 19.31 -19.67 29.42
N SER A 402 20.55 -19.85 29.91
CA SER A 402 20.84 -20.64 31.10
C SER A 402 20.19 -20.04 32.36
N SER A 403 20.24 -18.71 32.49
CA SER A 403 19.59 -17.98 33.59
C SER A 403 18.06 -18.11 33.55
N ILE A 404 17.46 -18.03 32.36
CA ILE A 404 16.02 -18.25 32.14
C ILE A 404 15.62 -19.70 32.47
N ALA A 405 16.46 -20.69 32.16
CA ALA A 405 16.20 -22.09 32.50
C ALA A 405 16.19 -22.32 34.03
N ALA A 406 17.15 -21.72 34.76
CA ALA A 406 17.17 -21.76 36.22
C ALA A 406 15.92 -21.11 36.84
N LEU A 407 15.54 -19.91 36.38
CA LEU A 407 14.34 -19.21 36.84
C LEU A 407 13.05 -19.97 36.52
N LYS A 408 12.96 -20.69 35.39
CA LYS A 408 11.82 -21.58 35.08
C LYS A 408 11.72 -22.73 36.07
N LEU A 409 12.83 -23.39 36.40
CA LEU A 409 12.86 -24.49 37.37
C LEU A 409 12.45 -24.01 38.78
N GLU A 410 12.86 -22.81 39.18
CA GLU A 410 12.46 -22.23 40.46
C GLU A 410 10.98 -21.83 40.50
N ASN A 411 10.45 -21.24 39.43
CA ASN A 411 9.01 -20.99 39.31
C ASN A 411 8.18 -22.28 39.38
N GLN A 412 8.65 -23.39 38.80
CA GLN A 412 7.99 -24.70 38.91
C GLN A 412 7.95 -25.22 40.36
N LYS A 413 9.02 -25.03 41.14
CA LYS A 413 9.03 -25.37 42.59
C LYS A 413 8.01 -24.55 43.37
N ILE A 414 7.96 -23.24 43.11
CA ILE A 414 7.02 -22.30 43.76
C ILE A 414 5.57 -22.63 43.38
N GLN A 415 5.30 -23.00 42.12
CA GLN A 415 3.99 -23.48 41.67
C GLN A 415 3.60 -24.76 42.39
N HIS A 416 4.48 -25.77 42.45
CA HIS A 416 4.17 -27.03 43.14
C HIS A 416 3.86 -26.82 44.62
N GLN A 417 4.63 -25.99 45.33
CA GLN A 417 4.36 -25.62 46.72
C GLN A 417 3.02 -24.89 46.88
N ARG A 418 2.72 -23.95 45.98
CA ARG A 418 1.41 -23.25 45.95
C ARG A 418 0.26 -24.22 45.80
N ASP A 419 0.38 -25.20 44.91
CA ASP A 419 -0.68 -26.18 44.65
C ASP A 419 -0.87 -27.15 45.83
N GLU A 420 0.20 -27.53 46.53
CA GLU A 420 0.11 -28.27 47.80
C GLU A 420 -0.66 -27.47 48.86
N TYR A 421 -0.33 -26.18 49.06
CA TYR A 421 -1.06 -25.31 49.98
C TYR A 421 -2.52 -25.10 49.58
N VAL A 422 -2.83 -24.97 48.29
CA VAL A 422 -4.20 -24.88 47.78
C VAL A 422 -4.97 -26.17 48.10
N GLN A 423 -4.41 -27.35 47.81
CA GLN A 423 -5.03 -28.64 48.18
C GLN A 423 -5.19 -28.81 49.69
N GLN A 424 -4.33 -28.19 50.50
CA GLN A 424 -4.45 -28.20 51.97
C GLN A 424 -5.61 -27.30 52.42
N ILE A 425 -5.75 -26.10 51.86
CA ILE A 425 -6.87 -25.18 52.07
C ILE A 425 -8.20 -25.80 51.61
N GLU A 426 -8.21 -26.51 50.49
CA GLU A 426 -9.40 -27.22 49.99
C GLU A 426 -9.82 -28.39 50.88
N ARG A 427 -8.87 -29.17 51.40
CA ARG A 427 -9.15 -30.20 52.43
C ARG A 427 -9.79 -29.58 53.68
N LEU A 428 -9.31 -28.43 54.14
CA LEU A 428 -9.89 -27.68 55.26
C LEU A 428 -11.31 -27.14 54.92
N ARG A 429 -11.51 -26.57 53.73
CA ARG A 429 -12.82 -26.10 53.24
C ARG A 429 -13.83 -27.24 53.09
N CYS A 430 -13.41 -28.43 52.65
CA CYS A 430 -14.27 -29.62 52.55
C CYS A 430 -14.72 -30.11 53.94
N ASN A 431 -13.82 -30.08 54.93
CA ASN A 431 -14.18 -30.39 56.32
C ASN A 431 -15.14 -29.33 56.92
N HIS A 432 -15.03 -28.06 56.49
CA HIS A 432 -15.98 -27.01 56.88
C HIS A 432 -17.36 -27.18 56.19
N ARG A 433 -17.40 -27.52 54.89
CA ARG A 433 -18.64 -27.83 54.14
C ARG A 433 -19.37 -29.08 54.65
N ARG A 434 -18.72 -29.99 55.37
CA ARG A 434 -19.39 -31.09 56.09
C ARG A 434 -20.17 -30.62 57.33
N LYS A 435 -19.75 -29.53 57.97
CA LYS A 435 -20.49 -28.90 59.09
C LYS A 435 -21.58 -27.95 58.59
N SER A 436 -21.29 -27.15 57.55
CA SER A 436 -22.27 -26.24 56.93
C SER A 436 -23.12 -26.93 55.85
N LYS A 437 -23.96 -27.89 56.27
CA LYS A 437 -24.99 -28.53 55.42
C LYS A 437 -26.39 -28.59 56.04
N ILE A 438 -26.58 -27.98 57.21
CA ILE A 438 -27.85 -28.00 57.96
C ILE A 438 -28.73 -26.76 57.65
N CYS A 439 -28.15 -25.65 57.16
CA CYS A 439 -28.84 -24.35 57.05
C CYS A 439 -28.87 -23.79 55.61
N ASN A 440 -29.39 -24.57 54.65
CA ASN A 440 -29.73 -24.06 53.30
C ASN A 440 -30.78 -24.98 52.64
N LYS A 441 -32.05 -24.83 53.02
CA LYS A 441 -33.21 -25.46 52.36
C LYS A 441 -34.43 -24.53 52.24
N PHE A 442 -34.14 -23.24 52.10
CA PHE A 442 -34.99 -22.12 51.70
C PHE A 442 -34.02 -21.16 50.97
N ILE A 443 -34.31 -20.52 49.84
CA ILE A 443 -35.56 -20.36 49.07
C ILE A 443 -35.34 -20.87 47.63
N GLY A 444 -36.38 -21.35 46.97
CA GLY A 444 -36.40 -21.54 45.52
C GLY A 444 -37.38 -20.58 44.86
N LEU A 445 -36.94 -19.83 43.85
CA LEU A 445 -37.77 -19.02 42.96
C LEU A 445 -37.06 -18.93 41.60
N GLY A 446 -37.83 -19.01 40.51
CA GLY A 446 -37.30 -19.10 39.15
C GLY A 446 -37.37 -17.78 38.38
N SER A 447 -36.24 -17.38 37.80
CA SER A 447 -36.12 -16.40 36.72
C SER A 447 -34.81 -16.69 35.99
N ASP A 448 -34.73 -16.48 34.67
CA ASP A 448 -33.49 -16.66 33.89
C ASP A 448 -32.46 -15.56 34.21
N SER A 449 -31.82 -15.66 35.38
CA SER A 449 -30.71 -14.79 35.75
C SER A 449 -29.47 -15.12 34.92
N LEU A 450 -28.82 -14.06 34.42
CA LEU A 450 -27.50 -14.17 33.79
C LEU A 450 -26.41 -14.24 34.87
N ASP A 451 -26.44 -15.37 35.58
CA ASP A 451 -25.40 -15.85 36.46
C ASP A 451 -24.06 -15.89 35.70
N PHE A 452 -22.99 -15.52 36.39
CA PHE A 452 -21.63 -15.57 35.85
C PHE A 452 -21.27 -16.99 35.41
N LYS A 453 -20.77 -17.15 34.18
CA LYS A 453 -20.40 -18.46 33.61
C LYS A 453 -18.91 -18.57 33.35
N GLU A 454 -18.34 -19.74 33.61
CA GLU A 454 -17.03 -20.10 33.08
C GLU A 454 -17.20 -20.69 31.68
N PHE A 455 -16.41 -20.20 30.73
CA PHE A 455 -16.43 -20.62 29.32
C PHE A 455 -15.11 -21.34 28.98
N PRO A 456 -15.17 -22.46 28.23
CA PRO A 456 -13.97 -23.11 27.70
C PRO A 456 -13.36 -22.29 26.56
N LEU A 457 -12.06 -22.48 26.30
CA LEU A 457 -11.36 -21.76 25.22
C LEU A 457 -11.96 -22.00 23.83
N SER A 458 -12.57 -23.17 23.58
CA SER A 458 -13.29 -23.49 22.33
C SER A 458 -14.36 -22.45 21.98
N ASP A 459 -15.07 -21.94 22.98
CA ASP A 459 -16.23 -21.09 22.77
C ASP A 459 -15.78 -19.66 22.45
N LEU A 460 -14.73 -19.17 23.12
CA LEU A 460 -14.09 -17.89 22.82
C LEU A 460 -13.39 -17.93 21.44
N GLN A 461 -12.74 -19.03 21.09
CA GLN A 461 -12.16 -19.22 19.75
C GLN A 461 -13.26 -19.21 18.68
N THR A 462 -14.38 -19.89 18.90
CA THR A 462 -15.52 -19.90 17.97
C THR A 462 -16.11 -18.51 17.81
N ALA A 463 -16.31 -17.78 18.92
CA ALA A 463 -16.89 -16.45 18.95
C ALA A 463 -16.06 -15.37 18.25
N THR A 464 -14.74 -15.53 18.21
CA THR A 464 -13.77 -14.53 17.71
C THR A 464 -13.04 -14.97 16.43
N PHE A 465 -13.47 -16.07 15.81
CA PHE A 465 -12.80 -16.72 14.67
C PHE A 465 -11.30 -16.95 14.93
N GLY A 466 -10.98 -17.55 16.08
CA GLY A 466 -9.61 -17.87 16.50
C GLY A 466 -8.82 -16.69 17.11
N PHE A 467 -9.51 -15.66 17.61
CA PHE A 467 -8.93 -14.35 17.96
C PHE A 467 -8.34 -13.63 16.73
N SER A 468 -9.06 -13.60 15.61
CA SER A 468 -8.62 -12.87 14.41
C SER A 468 -8.53 -11.37 14.67
N ASP A 469 -7.42 -10.76 14.22
CA ASP A 469 -7.19 -9.30 14.26
C ASP A 469 -8.30 -8.51 13.55
N ALA A 470 -9.00 -9.12 12.58
CA ALA A 470 -10.14 -8.50 11.89
C ALA A 470 -11.32 -8.16 12.82
N PHE A 471 -11.36 -8.72 14.03
CA PHE A 471 -12.34 -8.42 15.06
C PHE A 471 -11.73 -7.81 16.33
N MET A 472 -10.44 -7.45 16.33
CA MET A 472 -9.82 -6.71 17.43
C MET A 472 -10.37 -5.28 17.47
N ILE A 473 -11.00 -4.90 18.58
CA ILE A 473 -11.59 -3.57 18.81
C ILE A 473 -10.71 -2.66 19.69
N GLY A 474 -9.66 -3.21 20.30
CA GLY A 474 -8.67 -2.43 21.03
C GLY A 474 -7.48 -3.27 21.49
N GLN A 475 -6.32 -2.63 21.63
CA GLN A 475 -5.09 -3.24 22.14
C GLN A 475 -4.43 -2.29 23.14
N GLY A 476 -3.87 -2.83 24.22
CA GLY A 476 -3.11 -2.08 25.23
C GLY A 476 -2.12 -2.98 25.97
N GLY A 477 -1.29 -2.40 26.84
CA GLY A 477 -0.21 -3.15 27.53
C GLY A 477 -0.69 -4.35 28.36
N LEU A 478 -1.95 -4.34 28.80
CA LEU A 478 -2.56 -5.41 29.59
C LEU A 478 -3.09 -6.58 28.75
N GLY A 479 -3.44 -6.34 27.47
CA GLY A 479 -4.06 -7.34 26.61
C GLY A 479 -4.74 -6.77 25.36
N CYS A 480 -5.46 -7.64 24.66
CA CYS A 480 -6.24 -7.31 23.46
C CYS A 480 -7.72 -7.54 23.71
N VAL A 481 -8.59 -6.70 23.14
CA VAL A 481 -10.05 -6.81 23.24
C VAL A 481 -10.61 -7.12 21.86
N TYR A 482 -11.38 -8.21 21.76
CA TYR A 482 -12.00 -8.67 20.52
C TYR A 482 -13.52 -8.51 20.60
N LYS A 483 -14.16 -8.13 19.51
CA LYS A 483 -15.60 -8.32 19.33
C LYS A 483 -15.84 -9.79 18.97
N GLY A 484 -16.86 -10.39 19.56
CA GLY A 484 -17.31 -11.73 19.21
C GLY A 484 -18.82 -11.88 19.26
N GLU A 485 -19.30 -13.06 18.88
CA GLU A 485 -20.71 -13.44 19.00
C GLU A 485 -20.82 -14.71 19.85
N MET A 486 -21.54 -14.64 20.97
CA MET A 486 -21.74 -15.75 21.90
C MET A 486 -23.18 -15.74 22.40
N LEU A 487 -23.82 -16.91 22.51
CA LEU A 487 -25.18 -17.03 23.07
C LEU A 487 -26.18 -16.07 22.39
N ASN A 488 -26.09 -15.95 21.06
CA ASN A 488 -26.91 -15.08 20.19
C ASN A 488 -26.86 -13.58 20.53
N ARG A 489 -25.73 -13.10 21.07
CA ARG A 489 -25.48 -11.66 21.34
C ARG A 489 -24.04 -11.28 20.99
N SER A 490 -23.84 -10.02 20.63
CA SER A 490 -22.49 -9.44 20.52
C SER A 490 -21.85 -9.31 21.90
N VAL A 491 -20.59 -9.73 22.01
CA VAL A 491 -19.78 -9.68 23.24
C VAL A 491 -18.44 -8.99 23.00
N ALA A 492 -17.85 -8.44 24.05
CA ALA A 492 -16.49 -7.93 24.07
C ALA A 492 -15.61 -8.85 24.94
N ILE A 493 -14.58 -9.44 24.34
CA ILE A 493 -13.71 -10.45 24.96
C ILE A 493 -12.34 -9.83 25.22
N LYS A 494 -12.06 -9.47 26.48
CA LYS A 494 -10.79 -8.90 26.95
C LYS A 494 -9.83 -10.04 27.32
N LYS A 495 -8.83 -10.30 26.47
CA LYS A 495 -7.81 -11.34 26.63
C LYS A 495 -6.52 -10.73 27.15
N PHE A 496 -6.10 -11.10 28.36
CA PHE A 496 -4.89 -10.58 29.00
C PHE A 496 -3.61 -11.26 28.46
N HIS A 497 -2.46 -10.59 28.59
CA HIS A 497 -1.17 -11.17 28.23
C HIS A 497 -0.76 -12.26 29.24
N HIS A 498 -0.53 -13.49 28.75
CA HIS A 498 -0.33 -14.71 29.55
C HIS A 498 0.93 -14.70 30.47
N HIS A 499 1.85 -13.73 30.28
CA HIS A 499 3.04 -13.55 31.11
C HIS A 499 2.97 -12.29 31.99
N SER A 500 1.86 -11.54 31.97
CA SER A 500 1.67 -10.36 32.80
C SER A 500 1.16 -10.73 34.18
N ILE A 501 2.04 -10.68 35.18
CA ILE A 501 1.70 -10.85 36.61
C ILE A 501 0.61 -9.83 37.03
N GLN A 502 0.70 -8.60 36.49
CA GLN A 502 -0.30 -7.54 36.68
C GLN A 502 -1.64 -7.95 36.06
N GLY A 503 -1.65 -8.39 34.79
CA GLY A 503 -2.87 -8.82 34.10
C GLY A 503 -3.58 -10.01 34.77
N GLN A 504 -2.82 -10.94 35.37
CA GLN A 504 -3.41 -12.05 36.13
C GLN A 504 -4.07 -11.57 37.43
N ARG A 505 -3.52 -10.56 38.12
CA ARG A 505 -4.14 -9.95 39.30
C ARG A 505 -5.42 -9.19 38.92
N GLU A 506 -5.36 -8.36 37.89
CA GLU A 506 -6.52 -7.62 37.39
C GLU A 506 -7.65 -8.56 36.95
N PHE A 507 -7.34 -9.64 36.22
CA PHE A 507 -8.31 -10.67 35.85
C PHE A 507 -9.02 -11.26 37.07
N GLN A 508 -8.28 -11.61 38.14
CA GLN A 508 -8.85 -12.16 39.36
C GLN A 508 -9.72 -11.14 40.11
N GLN A 509 -9.31 -9.86 40.13
CA GLN A 509 -10.07 -8.80 40.79
C GLN A 509 -11.35 -8.43 40.03
N GLU A 510 -11.30 -8.30 38.69
CA GLU A 510 -12.48 -8.06 37.87
C GLU A 510 -13.51 -9.20 38.00
N VAL A 511 -13.07 -10.47 38.04
CA VAL A 511 -13.97 -11.60 38.32
C VAL A 511 -14.55 -11.52 39.74
N PHE A 512 -13.73 -11.29 40.77
CA PHE A 512 -14.20 -11.28 42.16
C PHE A 512 -15.24 -10.20 42.45
N VAL A 513 -15.12 -9.03 41.80
CA VAL A 513 -16.03 -7.89 41.97
C VAL A 513 -17.24 -8.00 41.04
N LEU A 514 -17.04 -8.14 39.72
CA LEU A 514 -18.14 -8.10 38.74
C LEU A 514 -18.94 -9.42 38.62
N SER A 515 -18.54 -10.50 39.32
CA SER A 515 -19.43 -11.65 39.54
C SER A 515 -20.51 -11.39 40.59
N LYS A 516 -20.29 -10.42 41.50
CA LYS A 516 -21.20 -10.11 42.63
C LYS A 516 -22.03 -8.84 42.40
N LEU A 517 -21.47 -7.87 41.68
CA LEU A 517 -22.13 -6.59 41.40
C LEU A 517 -23.00 -6.65 40.15
N ARG A 518 -24.18 -6.01 40.24
CA ARG A 518 -25.12 -5.76 39.13
C ARG A 518 -25.74 -4.38 39.35
N HIS A 519 -25.55 -3.48 38.39
CA HIS A 519 -26.09 -2.11 38.42
C HIS A 519 -26.19 -1.59 36.96
N PRO A 520 -27.23 -0.83 36.56
CA PRO A 520 -27.43 -0.45 35.15
C PRO A 520 -26.25 0.30 34.52
N ASN A 521 -25.54 1.10 35.32
CA ASN A 521 -24.39 1.90 34.87
C ASN A 521 -23.02 1.25 35.15
N LEU A 522 -22.98 -0.07 35.35
CA LEU A 522 -21.75 -0.86 35.37
C LEU A 522 -21.74 -1.84 34.19
N VAL A 523 -20.56 -2.20 33.69
CA VAL A 523 -20.44 -3.17 32.59
C VAL A 523 -20.83 -4.58 33.07
N THR A 524 -21.69 -5.26 32.30
CA THR A 524 -22.11 -6.63 32.63
C THR A 524 -21.00 -7.62 32.28
N LEU A 525 -20.32 -8.15 33.30
CA LEU A 525 -19.48 -9.35 33.16
C LEU A 525 -20.40 -10.57 32.98
N ILE A 526 -20.41 -11.12 31.76
CA ILE A 526 -21.18 -12.30 31.37
C ILE A 526 -20.47 -13.57 31.87
N GLY A 527 -19.14 -13.58 31.87
CA GLY A 527 -18.35 -14.73 32.28
C GLY A 527 -16.86 -14.57 32.06
N ALA A 528 -16.11 -15.64 32.31
CA ALA A 528 -14.66 -15.67 32.13
C ALA A 528 -14.18 -17.02 31.56
N CYS A 529 -13.00 -17.02 30.97
CA CYS A 529 -12.25 -18.21 30.54
C CYS A 529 -10.88 -18.17 31.24
N PRO A 530 -10.72 -18.84 32.40
CA PRO A 530 -9.46 -18.84 33.15
C PRO A 530 -8.28 -19.41 32.36
N GLU A 531 -8.52 -20.45 31.56
CA GLU A 531 -7.55 -21.12 30.69
C GLU A 531 -6.76 -20.16 29.77
N ALA A 532 -7.45 -19.14 29.25
CA ALA A 532 -6.87 -18.15 28.34
C ALA A 532 -6.86 -16.73 28.93
N LEU A 533 -6.97 -16.62 30.26
CA LEU A 533 -7.05 -15.35 31.02
C LEU A 533 -7.90 -14.30 30.30
N SER A 534 -9.16 -14.65 30.01
CA SER A 534 -10.05 -13.83 29.16
C SER A 534 -11.39 -13.56 29.84
N LEU A 535 -11.85 -12.30 29.81
CA LEU A 535 -13.13 -11.87 30.37
C LEU A 535 -14.13 -11.58 29.25
N VAL A 536 -15.38 -12.02 29.43
CA VAL A 536 -16.48 -11.89 28.46
C VAL A 536 -17.49 -10.87 28.98
N TYR A 537 -17.54 -9.73 28.33
CA TYR A 537 -18.47 -8.63 28.61
C TYR A 537 -19.54 -8.53 27.52
N GLU A 538 -20.61 -7.80 27.81
CA GLU A 538 -21.49 -7.27 26.76
C GLU A 538 -20.74 -6.33 25.80
N TYR A 539 -21.13 -6.30 24.52
CA TYR A 539 -20.55 -5.38 23.55
C TYR A 539 -21.27 -4.03 23.55
N LEU A 540 -20.51 -2.94 23.77
CA LEU A 540 -21.03 -1.58 23.87
C LEU A 540 -20.68 -0.78 22.60
N PRO A 541 -21.66 -0.51 21.70
CA PRO A 541 -21.39 -0.12 20.32
C PRO A 541 -20.91 1.33 20.14
N ASN A 542 -21.19 2.23 21.09
CA ASN A 542 -20.80 3.64 21.01
C ASN A 542 -19.41 3.93 21.60
N GLY A 543 -18.65 2.87 21.94
CA GLY A 543 -17.26 2.97 22.38
C GLY A 543 -17.08 3.54 23.78
N ASN A 544 -15.88 4.05 24.07
CA ASN A 544 -15.54 4.71 25.33
C ASN A 544 -15.74 6.23 25.25
N LEU A 545 -15.95 6.87 26.41
CA LEU A 545 -16.23 8.30 26.53
C LEU A 545 -15.04 9.17 26.09
N HIS A 546 -13.80 8.71 26.25
CA HIS A 546 -12.61 9.43 25.78
C HIS A 546 -12.65 9.65 24.27
N ASP A 547 -12.76 8.57 23.48
CA ASP A 547 -12.79 8.59 22.01
C ASP A 547 -14.00 9.36 21.45
N ARG A 548 -15.06 9.53 22.26
CA ARG A 548 -16.25 10.34 21.95
C ARG A 548 -16.08 11.83 22.26
N LEU A 549 -15.33 12.19 23.30
CA LEU A 549 -14.97 13.59 23.59
C LEU A 549 -13.98 14.13 22.57
N ILE A 550 -12.92 13.38 22.23
CA ILE A 550 -11.92 13.82 21.23
C ILE A 550 -12.40 13.67 19.76
N CYS A 551 -13.68 13.34 19.54
CA CYS A 551 -14.30 13.19 18.21
C CYS A 551 -13.50 12.33 17.20
N LYS A 552 -12.78 11.31 17.70
CA LYS A 552 -11.94 10.37 16.92
C LYS A 552 -12.75 9.39 16.07
N THR A 553 -14.04 9.26 16.38
CA THR A 553 -15.02 8.49 15.60
C THR A 553 -15.84 9.45 14.73
N MET A 554 -16.28 8.99 13.54
CA MET A 554 -17.18 9.74 12.63
C MET A 554 -18.63 9.88 13.19
N LEU A 555 -18.80 9.83 14.51
CA LEU A 555 -20.06 9.98 15.22
C LEU A 555 -20.21 11.44 15.67
N PRO A 556 -21.42 12.03 15.65
CA PRO A 556 -21.63 13.41 16.05
C PRO A 556 -21.17 13.65 17.51
N PRO A 557 -20.80 14.89 17.89
CA PRO A 557 -20.49 15.23 19.28
C PRO A 557 -21.62 14.86 20.25
N LEU A 558 -21.28 14.70 21.54
CA LEU A 558 -22.29 14.49 22.58
C LEU A 558 -22.95 15.83 22.93
N ALA A 559 -24.26 15.96 22.71
CA ALA A 559 -25.04 17.12 23.14
C ALA A 559 -25.04 17.26 24.67
N TRP A 560 -25.12 18.50 25.19
CA TRP A 560 -24.93 18.79 26.61
C TRP A 560 -25.84 17.97 27.52
N MET A 561 -27.12 17.81 27.15
CA MET A 561 -28.12 17.01 27.89
C MET A 561 -27.64 15.57 28.12
N THR A 562 -27.01 14.96 27.11
CA THR A 562 -26.43 13.61 27.20
C THR A 562 -25.20 13.59 28.12
N ARG A 563 -24.38 14.66 28.10
CA ARG A 563 -23.22 14.79 29.00
C ARG A 563 -23.64 14.94 30.46
N VAL A 564 -24.69 15.72 30.76
CA VAL A 564 -25.23 15.87 32.12
C VAL A 564 -25.89 14.57 32.59
N ARG A 565 -26.59 13.83 31.73
CA ARG A 565 -27.07 12.47 32.04
C ARG A 565 -25.92 11.52 32.37
N ILE A 566 -24.83 11.53 31.60
CA ILE A 566 -23.63 10.73 31.89
C ILE A 566 -23.02 11.11 33.26
N ILE A 567 -23.01 12.39 33.63
CA ILE A 567 -22.56 12.84 34.97
C ILE A 567 -23.44 12.23 36.08
N ALA A 568 -24.76 12.28 35.93
CA ALA A 568 -25.71 11.68 36.87
C ALA A 568 -25.52 10.16 36.96
N GLU A 569 -25.47 9.45 35.83
CA GLU A 569 -25.25 8.00 35.72
C GLU A 569 -23.95 7.54 36.40
N ILE A 570 -22.84 8.28 36.21
CA ILE A 570 -21.56 8.01 36.90
C ILE A 570 -21.72 8.23 38.42
N SER A 571 -22.37 9.32 38.84
CA SER A 571 -22.57 9.61 40.27
C SER A 571 -23.40 8.53 40.98
N CYS A 572 -24.40 7.98 40.29
CA CYS A 572 -25.26 6.91 40.78
C CYS A 572 -24.49 5.58 40.88
N ALA A 573 -23.69 5.24 39.85
CA ALA A 573 -22.80 4.08 39.90
C ALA A 573 -21.76 4.16 41.04
N LEU A 574 -21.14 5.32 41.25
CA LEU A 574 -20.18 5.54 42.34
C LEU A 574 -20.86 5.47 43.71
N LEU A 575 -22.05 6.06 43.88
CA LEU A 575 -22.85 5.91 45.11
C LEU A 575 -23.14 4.43 45.42
N PHE A 576 -23.51 3.62 44.41
CA PHE A 576 -23.74 2.18 44.57
C PHE A 576 -22.46 1.43 45.02
N LEU A 577 -21.31 1.69 44.38
CA LEU A 577 -20.02 1.11 44.79
C LEU A 577 -19.62 1.54 46.22
N HIS A 578 -19.77 2.82 46.53
CA HIS A 578 -19.37 3.42 47.81
C HIS A 578 -20.30 3.12 48.99
N SER A 579 -21.49 2.56 48.72
CA SER A 579 -22.48 2.11 49.72
C SER A 579 -22.68 0.60 49.76
N SER A 580 -21.95 -0.16 48.94
CA SER A 580 -21.94 -1.62 48.93
C SER A 580 -21.53 -2.22 50.28
N LYS A 581 -22.08 -3.39 50.62
CA LYS A 581 -21.84 -4.12 51.88
C LYS A 581 -21.67 -5.63 51.59
N PRO A 582 -20.88 -6.38 52.37
CA PRO A 582 -20.17 -5.98 53.60
C PRO A 582 -18.88 -5.17 53.36
N GLU A 583 -18.38 -5.15 52.13
CA GLU A 583 -17.17 -4.44 51.73
C GLU A 583 -17.54 -3.25 50.84
N LYS A 584 -17.02 -2.07 51.16
CA LYS A 584 -17.17 -0.85 50.35
C LYS A 584 -16.19 -0.92 49.17
N VAL A 585 -16.69 -0.76 47.95
CA VAL A 585 -15.90 -0.89 46.73
C VAL A 585 -15.42 0.50 46.30
N VAL A 586 -14.10 0.68 46.15
CA VAL A 586 -13.50 1.88 45.55
C VAL A 586 -12.97 1.52 44.17
N HIS A 587 -13.25 2.34 43.15
CA HIS A 587 -12.96 2.00 41.76
C HIS A 587 -11.46 2.10 41.42
N GLY A 588 -10.79 3.16 41.89
CA GLY A 588 -9.34 3.36 41.76
C GLY A 588 -8.88 3.87 40.40
N ASP A 589 -9.39 3.29 39.30
CA ASP A 589 -9.01 3.66 37.92
C ASP A 589 -10.19 4.31 37.14
N LEU A 590 -10.85 5.30 37.73
CA LEU A 590 -11.98 5.99 37.08
C LEU A 590 -11.48 7.01 36.04
N LYS A 591 -11.72 6.75 34.75
CA LYS A 591 -11.32 7.63 33.63
C LYS A 591 -12.25 7.45 32.41
N PRO A 592 -12.35 8.42 31.48
CA PRO A 592 -13.21 8.33 30.30
C PRO A 592 -12.90 7.17 29.34
N MET A 593 -11.69 6.58 29.39
CA MET A 593 -11.40 5.35 28.63
C MET A 593 -12.08 4.09 29.22
N ASN A 594 -12.40 4.13 30.52
CA ASN A 594 -13.02 3.05 31.27
C ASN A 594 -14.56 3.21 31.36
N ILE A 595 -15.11 4.32 30.86
CA ILE A 595 -16.55 4.59 30.81
C ILE A 595 -17.00 4.37 29.38
N PHE A 596 -17.86 3.37 29.15
CA PHE A 596 -18.38 3.01 27.83
C PHE A 596 -19.82 3.48 27.64
N LEU A 597 -20.25 3.63 26.40
CA LEU A 597 -21.61 4.05 26.03
C LEU A 597 -22.35 2.91 25.30
N ASP A 598 -23.56 2.60 25.77
CA ASP A 598 -24.46 1.65 25.09
C ASP A 598 -25.22 2.30 23.92
N SER A 599 -26.15 1.57 23.29
CA SER A 599 -26.93 2.05 22.14
C SER A 599 -27.73 3.32 22.42
N ASN A 600 -28.11 3.57 23.68
CA ASN A 600 -28.95 4.69 24.10
C ASN A 600 -28.11 5.90 24.54
N LEU A 601 -26.77 5.80 24.42
CA LEU A 601 -25.78 6.70 25.00
C LEU A 601 -25.86 6.77 26.54
N SER A 602 -26.30 5.69 27.20
CA SER A 602 -26.16 5.56 28.65
C SER A 602 -24.80 4.95 29.01
N CYS A 603 -24.21 5.46 30.09
CA CYS A 603 -22.86 5.14 30.53
C CYS A 603 -22.81 3.81 31.29
N ARG A 604 -21.72 3.05 31.09
CA ARG A 604 -21.36 1.85 31.86
C ARG A 604 -19.88 1.87 32.23
N ILE A 605 -19.59 1.85 33.53
CA ILE A 605 -18.22 1.87 34.07
C ILE A 605 -17.61 0.45 33.99
N SER A 606 -16.33 0.37 33.65
CA SER A 606 -15.52 -0.85 33.49
C SER A 606 -14.09 -0.63 34.03
N GLY A 607 -13.23 -1.66 34.00
CA GLY A 607 -11.83 -1.52 34.43
C GLY A 607 -11.63 -1.77 35.93
N PHE A 608 -12.31 -2.78 36.46
CA PHE A 608 -12.36 -3.09 37.90
C PHE A 608 -11.08 -3.76 38.44
N GLY A 609 -10.02 -3.83 37.64
CA GLY A 609 -8.75 -4.50 37.99
C GLY A 609 -7.93 -3.79 39.07
N PHE A 610 -8.24 -2.51 39.33
CA PHE A 610 -7.58 -1.67 40.34
C PHE A 610 -8.46 -1.39 41.57
N CYS A 611 -9.63 -2.04 41.68
CA CYS A 611 -10.57 -1.75 42.77
C CYS A 611 -10.08 -2.27 44.12
N GLU A 612 -10.28 -1.48 45.17
CA GLU A 612 -10.00 -1.86 46.56
C GLU A 612 -11.30 -2.12 47.33
N LEU A 613 -11.25 -3.06 48.28
CA LEU A 613 -12.37 -3.53 49.07
C LEU A 613 -12.14 -3.18 50.53
N LEU A 614 -12.82 -2.12 50.99
CA LEU A 614 -12.66 -1.60 52.34
C LEU A 614 -13.67 -2.29 53.28
N LEU A 615 -13.16 -3.01 54.27
CA LEU A 615 -13.95 -3.55 55.38
C LEU A 615 -14.32 -2.42 56.35
N ASP A 616 -15.58 -2.40 56.78
CA ASP A 616 -16.18 -1.31 57.58
C ASP A 616 -15.78 -1.35 59.08
N GLN A 617 -14.57 -1.85 59.39
CA GLN A 617 -14.03 -1.95 60.76
C GLN A 617 -12.53 -1.64 60.81
N VAL A 618 -12.12 -0.95 61.89
CA VAL A 618 -10.78 -0.40 62.06
C VAL A 618 -9.73 -1.48 62.37
N ALA A 619 -8.85 -1.80 61.40
CA ALA A 619 -7.38 -1.88 61.58
C ALA A 619 -6.67 -2.60 60.40
N ALA A 620 -5.70 -1.91 59.77
CA ALA A 620 -4.39 -2.47 59.36
C ALA A 620 -3.58 -1.44 58.52
N GLY A 621 -2.60 -0.77 59.12
CA GLY A 621 -1.74 0.21 58.42
C GLY A 621 -0.60 -0.43 57.61
N TYR A 622 -0.92 -1.17 56.54
CA TYR A 622 0.09 -1.76 55.64
C TYR A 622 0.04 -1.11 54.24
N PRO A 623 0.97 -0.20 53.90
CA PRO A 623 1.05 0.40 52.56
C PRO A 623 1.61 -0.62 51.55
N LEU A 624 0.71 -1.34 50.87
CA LEU A 624 1.06 -2.45 49.98
C LEU A 624 1.49 -1.98 48.58
N LEU A 625 2.81 -1.82 48.44
CA LEU A 625 3.56 -1.79 47.17
C LEU A 625 3.17 -0.69 46.16
N ARG A 626 3.98 0.38 46.15
CA ARG A 626 4.13 1.30 45.01
C ARG A 626 4.27 0.50 43.69
N GLN A 627 3.45 0.81 42.69
CA GLN A 627 3.85 0.60 41.29
C GLN A 627 5.01 1.56 40.92
N THR A 628 5.73 1.22 39.87
CA THR A 628 7.11 1.68 39.64
C THR A 628 7.23 3.10 39.08
N SER A 629 8.44 3.65 39.25
CA SER A 629 8.88 5.00 38.85
C SER A 629 8.24 6.17 39.60
N VAL A 630 9.09 7.00 40.21
CA VAL A 630 8.74 8.35 40.66
C VAL A 630 9.42 9.31 39.68
N PRO A 631 8.67 9.95 38.76
CA PRO A 631 9.22 11.01 37.91
C PRO A 631 9.65 12.21 38.77
N LYS A 632 10.62 13.00 38.29
CA LYS A 632 11.08 14.22 38.98
C LYS A 632 10.08 15.41 38.93
N ASN A 633 8.84 15.17 38.50
CA ASN A 633 7.73 16.14 38.47
C ASN A 633 6.43 15.46 38.97
N PRO A 634 5.86 15.84 40.13
CA PRO A 634 4.71 15.13 40.71
C PRO A 634 3.36 15.27 39.97
N CYS A 635 3.21 16.23 39.03
CA CYS A 635 1.88 16.75 38.66
C CYS A 635 1.42 16.47 37.21
N SER A 636 2.22 15.83 36.35
CA SER A 636 1.98 15.89 34.88
C SER A 636 1.49 14.62 34.18
N GLU A 637 1.68 13.43 34.76
CA GLU A 637 1.57 12.17 33.99
C GLU A 637 0.23 11.42 34.16
N PHE A 638 -0.45 11.59 35.30
CA PHE A 638 -1.72 10.92 35.60
C PHE A 638 -2.81 11.93 36.05
N PRO A 639 -3.46 12.65 35.11
CA PRO A 639 -4.30 13.80 35.45
C PRO A 639 -5.65 13.45 36.10
N TYR A 640 -6.01 12.16 36.17
CA TYR A 640 -7.17 11.66 36.90
C TYR A 640 -6.82 11.16 38.30
N SER A 641 -5.55 10.94 38.62
CA SER A 641 -5.15 10.38 39.90
C SER A 641 -5.27 11.42 41.00
N ASP A 642 -5.85 11.00 42.12
CA ASP A 642 -6.01 11.82 43.31
C ASP A 642 -4.64 12.23 43.90
N PRO A 643 -4.34 13.53 44.05
CA PRO A 643 -3.06 13.99 44.61
C PRO A 643 -2.87 13.62 46.09
N GLU A 644 -3.95 13.40 46.84
CA GLU A 644 -3.87 12.88 48.21
C GLU A 644 -3.54 11.38 48.21
N TYR A 645 -4.10 10.60 47.29
CA TYR A 645 -3.70 9.20 47.08
C TYR A 645 -2.24 9.09 46.64
N GLN A 646 -1.80 9.89 45.65
CA GLN A 646 -0.39 9.94 45.22
C GLN A 646 0.58 10.28 46.36
N ARG A 647 0.14 11.12 47.31
CA ARG A 647 0.93 11.54 48.49
C ARG A 647 0.93 10.52 49.63
N THR A 648 -0.18 9.80 49.84
CA THR A 648 -0.38 8.93 51.02
C THR A 648 -0.25 7.44 50.74
N GLY A 649 -0.53 7.01 49.51
CA GLY A 649 -0.71 5.60 49.14
C GLY A 649 -2.02 4.97 49.64
N ILE A 650 -2.94 5.73 50.25
CA ILE A 650 -4.20 5.23 50.82
C ILE A 650 -5.34 5.53 49.85
N LEU A 651 -5.90 4.51 49.21
CA LEU A 651 -7.03 4.68 48.29
C LEU A 651 -8.33 4.82 49.08
N THR A 652 -9.21 5.73 48.66
CA THR A 652 -10.50 5.97 49.34
C THR A 652 -11.60 6.31 48.34
N SER A 653 -12.87 6.28 48.76
CA SER A 653 -13.98 6.82 47.95
C SER A 653 -13.81 8.29 47.57
N LYS A 654 -13.03 9.08 48.33
CA LYS A 654 -12.71 10.47 47.97
C LYS A 654 -11.74 10.56 46.79
N SER A 655 -11.02 9.50 46.47
CA SER A 655 -10.14 9.40 45.30
C SER A 655 -10.95 9.23 44.01
N ASP A 656 -11.94 8.33 43.99
CA ASP A 656 -12.90 8.24 42.88
C ASP A 656 -13.66 9.56 42.65
N VAL A 657 -14.02 10.26 43.73
CA VAL A 657 -14.67 11.59 43.65
C VAL A 657 -13.77 12.64 42.99
N TYR A 658 -12.45 12.60 43.22
CA TYR A 658 -11.51 13.48 42.51
C TYR A 658 -11.48 13.18 41.02
N SER A 659 -11.33 11.90 40.65
CA SER A 659 -11.33 11.46 39.26
C SER A 659 -12.65 11.83 38.55
N PHE A 660 -13.78 11.67 39.24
CA PHE A 660 -15.10 12.09 38.78
C PHE A 660 -15.18 13.61 38.55
N GLY A 661 -14.63 14.42 39.46
CA GLY A 661 -14.52 15.87 39.26
C GLY A 661 -13.79 16.26 37.98
N ILE A 662 -12.64 15.62 37.69
CA ILE A 662 -11.89 15.82 36.44
C ILE A 662 -12.72 15.38 35.20
N ILE A 663 -13.61 14.40 35.33
CA ILE A 663 -14.52 13.97 34.25
C ILE A 663 -15.66 14.96 34.05
N VAL A 664 -16.27 15.48 35.12
CA VAL A 664 -17.30 16.54 35.06
C VAL A 664 -16.78 17.78 34.33
N LEU A 665 -15.58 18.25 34.68
CA LEU A 665 -14.99 19.44 34.05
C LEU A 665 -14.65 19.22 32.56
N GLN A 666 -14.26 18.01 32.15
CA GLN A 666 -14.05 17.68 30.73
C GLN A 666 -15.37 17.55 29.96
N LEU A 667 -16.41 16.98 30.56
CA LEU A 667 -17.73 16.89 29.94
C LEU A 667 -18.30 18.29 29.67
N LEU A 668 -18.07 19.23 30.58
CA LEU A 668 -18.47 20.64 30.44
C LEU A 668 -17.68 21.41 29.37
N THR A 669 -16.36 21.19 29.27
CA THR A 669 -15.44 22.05 28.48
C THR A 669 -14.90 21.43 27.19
N GLY A 670 -14.97 20.10 27.03
CA GLY A 670 -14.36 19.38 25.90
C GLY A 670 -12.82 19.37 25.88
N ARG A 671 -12.17 20.01 26.87
CA ARG A 671 -10.71 20.23 26.92
C ARG A 671 -9.96 19.03 27.51
N PRO A 672 -8.64 18.89 27.25
CA PRO A 672 -7.80 17.90 27.94
C PRO A 672 -7.78 18.11 29.47
N PRO A 673 -7.58 17.05 30.27
CA PRO A 673 -7.70 17.12 31.74
C PRO A 673 -6.52 17.82 32.44
N LEU A 674 -5.35 17.91 31.80
CA LEU A 674 -4.13 18.43 32.44
C LEU A 674 -4.25 19.94 32.71
N GLY A 675 -4.25 20.32 33.99
CA GLY A 675 -4.40 21.72 34.43
C GLY A 675 -5.84 22.26 34.39
N LEU A 676 -6.81 21.47 33.91
CA LEU A 676 -8.18 21.92 33.64
C LEU A 676 -8.90 22.50 34.86
N ALA A 677 -8.73 21.88 36.03
CA ALA A 677 -9.32 22.37 37.29
C ALA A 677 -8.79 23.75 37.69
N THR A 678 -7.56 24.12 37.31
CA THR A 678 -7.00 25.46 37.55
C THR A 678 -7.54 26.47 36.53
N GLU A 679 -7.68 26.07 35.26
CA GLU A 679 -8.28 26.93 34.22
C GLU A 679 -9.75 27.25 34.51
N VAL A 680 -10.58 26.24 34.83
CA VAL A 680 -11.99 26.45 35.17
C VAL A 680 -12.14 27.28 36.44
N ARG A 681 -11.34 27.02 37.50
CA ARG A 681 -11.37 27.83 38.74
C ARG A 681 -11.08 29.30 38.46
N ARG A 682 -10.10 29.60 37.60
CA ARG A 682 -9.79 30.97 37.15
C ARG A 682 -10.93 31.61 36.36
N ALA A 683 -11.60 30.85 35.48
CA ALA A 683 -12.70 31.35 34.67
C ALA A 683 -13.96 31.64 35.49
N VAL A 684 -14.34 30.75 36.42
CA VAL A 684 -15.45 30.96 37.37
C VAL A 684 -15.19 32.21 38.23
N LEU A 685 -14.00 32.33 38.82
CA LEU A 685 -13.59 33.54 39.58
C LEU A 685 -13.50 34.82 38.74
N SER A 686 -13.54 34.71 37.41
CA SER A 686 -13.53 35.84 36.47
C SER A 686 -14.89 36.12 35.81
N HIS A 687 -15.95 35.38 36.18
CA HIS A 687 -17.25 35.35 35.49
C HIS A 687 -17.15 35.13 33.97
N ARG A 688 -16.20 34.31 33.53
CA ARG A 688 -15.96 33.93 32.12
C ARG A 688 -16.00 32.42 31.91
N LEU A 689 -16.94 31.74 32.57
CA LEU A 689 -17.13 30.29 32.40
C LEU A 689 -17.55 29.94 30.96
N SER A 690 -18.41 30.76 30.35
CA SER A 690 -18.91 30.60 28.97
C SER A 690 -17.80 30.40 27.93
N ASP A 691 -16.68 31.13 28.06
CA ASP A 691 -15.50 31.05 27.19
C ASP A 691 -14.79 29.67 27.22
N LEU A 692 -15.09 28.84 28.22
CA LEU A 692 -14.54 27.49 28.35
C LEU A 692 -15.51 26.38 27.96
N LEU A 693 -16.80 26.67 27.75
CA LEU A 693 -17.82 25.66 27.52
C LEU A 693 -17.67 25.02 26.14
N ASP A 694 -17.98 23.73 26.04
CA ASP A 694 -17.87 23.01 24.77
C ASP A 694 -19.04 23.35 23.84
N LEU A 695 -18.79 24.27 22.90
CA LEU A 695 -19.72 24.67 21.85
C LEU A 695 -20.17 23.49 20.97
N THR A 696 -19.41 22.40 20.88
CA THR A 696 -19.83 21.20 20.14
C THR A 696 -20.95 20.43 20.83
N ALA A 697 -21.21 20.71 22.11
CA ALA A 697 -22.33 20.15 22.86
C ALA A 697 -23.67 20.89 22.62
N GLY A 698 -23.65 21.98 21.85
CA GLY A 698 -24.76 22.93 21.75
C GLY A 698 -24.75 23.98 22.85
N GLU A 699 -25.83 24.76 22.95
CA GLU A 699 -25.96 25.85 23.91
C GLU A 699 -26.23 25.30 25.32
N TRP A 700 -25.30 25.56 26.25
CA TRP A 700 -25.42 25.17 27.66
C TRP A 700 -26.25 26.19 28.45
N PRO A 701 -27.28 25.76 29.21
CA PRO A 701 -27.93 26.64 30.17
C PRO A 701 -26.93 27.11 31.24
N ILE A 702 -26.87 28.43 31.48
CA ILE A 702 -25.86 29.05 32.36
C ILE A 702 -25.90 28.42 33.75
N ASN A 703 -27.09 28.33 34.36
CA ASN A 703 -27.32 27.72 35.67
C ASN A 703 -26.83 26.25 35.77
N VAL A 704 -27.01 25.44 34.73
CA VAL A 704 -26.51 24.06 34.67
C VAL A 704 -24.98 24.06 34.53
N SER A 705 -24.43 24.94 33.69
CA SER A 705 -22.99 25.03 33.45
C SER A 705 -22.21 25.49 34.69
N GLU A 706 -22.70 26.52 35.39
CA GLU A 706 -22.11 27.04 36.63
C GLU A 706 -22.19 25.99 37.73
N ARG A 707 -23.35 25.33 37.90
CA ARG A 707 -23.51 24.32 38.95
C ARG A 707 -22.61 23.11 38.75
N LEU A 708 -22.41 22.68 37.51
CA LEU A 708 -21.48 21.59 37.18
C LEU A 708 -20.02 22.02 37.33
N ALA A 709 -19.67 23.28 37.04
CA ALA A 709 -18.35 23.84 37.29
C ALA A 709 -18.05 23.90 38.80
N GLU A 710 -18.96 24.42 39.63
CA GLU A 710 -18.85 24.42 41.09
C GLU A 710 -18.63 23.01 41.64
N PHE A 711 -19.50 22.07 41.24
CA PHE A 711 -19.47 20.69 41.70
C PHE A 711 -18.16 19.99 41.29
N GLY A 712 -17.79 20.10 40.01
CA GLY A 712 -16.53 19.56 39.48
C GLY A 712 -15.31 20.12 40.21
N LEU A 713 -15.25 21.44 40.41
CA LEU A 713 -14.17 22.09 41.15
C LEU A 713 -14.08 21.60 42.60
N LYS A 714 -15.21 21.51 43.32
CA LYS A 714 -15.26 21.01 44.70
C LYS A 714 -14.85 19.53 44.81
N CYS A 715 -15.15 18.73 43.80
CA CYS A 715 -14.64 17.36 43.66
C CYS A 715 -13.12 17.32 43.43
N THR A 716 -12.54 18.28 42.71
CA THR A 716 -11.09 18.37 42.44
C THR A 716 -10.25 19.01 43.56
N GLU A 717 -10.79 19.20 44.76
CA GLU A 717 -10.04 19.79 45.88
C GLU A 717 -8.85 18.92 46.32
N LEU A 718 -7.72 19.55 46.69
CA LEU A 718 -6.46 18.84 46.96
C LEU A 718 -6.53 17.96 48.22
N CYS A 719 -7.35 18.32 49.21
CA CYS A 719 -7.62 17.51 50.38
C CYS A 719 -8.96 16.77 50.23
N GLY A 720 -8.96 15.45 50.31
CA GLY A 720 -10.13 14.59 50.17
C GLY A 720 -11.26 14.89 51.16
N ARG A 721 -10.92 15.42 52.35
CA ARG A 721 -11.90 15.89 53.35
C ARG A 721 -12.71 17.12 52.90
N ASN A 722 -12.21 17.92 51.96
CA ASN A 722 -12.91 19.10 51.42
C ASN A 722 -13.88 18.71 50.29
N ARG A 723 -13.64 17.58 49.62
CA ARG A 723 -14.46 17.06 48.52
C ARG A 723 -15.85 16.64 49.04
N PRO A 724 -16.92 16.78 48.24
CA PRO A 724 -18.25 16.34 48.66
C PRO A 724 -18.29 14.82 48.92
N GLU A 725 -19.31 14.37 49.62
CA GLU A 725 -19.67 12.96 49.65
C GLU A 725 -20.81 12.73 48.66
N LEU A 726 -20.71 11.67 47.87
CA LEU A 726 -21.79 11.25 46.99
C LEU A 726 -22.88 10.65 47.86
N THR A 727 -23.96 11.41 48.03
CA THR A 727 -25.14 11.01 48.81
C THR A 727 -26.35 10.91 47.87
N PRO A 728 -27.43 10.21 48.26
CA PRO A 728 -28.67 10.18 47.48
C PRO A 728 -29.29 11.57 47.24
N ALA A 729 -28.93 12.61 48.01
CA ALA A 729 -29.32 13.99 47.73
C ALA A 729 -28.53 14.55 46.53
N VAL A 730 -27.20 14.43 46.53
CA VAL A 730 -26.31 14.91 45.47
C VAL A 730 -26.58 14.20 44.13
N VAL A 731 -26.84 12.89 44.15
CA VAL A 731 -27.15 12.15 42.91
C VAL A 731 -28.47 12.65 42.29
N ARG A 732 -29.53 12.81 43.10
CA ARG A 732 -30.81 13.37 42.63
C ARG A 732 -30.71 14.81 42.15
N GLU A 733 -29.84 15.62 42.76
CA GLU A 733 -29.55 16.97 42.27
C GLU A 733 -28.97 16.93 40.84
N LEU A 734 -28.00 16.03 40.58
CA LEU A 734 -27.39 15.87 39.25
C LEU A 734 -28.37 15.28 38.21
N GLU A 735 -29.26 14.37 38.62
CA GLU A 735 -30.37 13.86 37.79
C GLU A 735 -31.37 14.97 37.42
N GLN A 736 -31.59 15.95 38.31
CA GLN A 736 -32.47 17.10 38.06
C GLN A 736 -31.89 18.09 37.04
N LEU A 737 -30.56 18.25 36.96
CA LEU A 737 -29.91 19.17 36.02
C LEU A 737 -30.13 18.84 34.53
N HIS A 738 -30.48 17.61 34.18
CA HIS A 738 -30.86 17.22 32.80
C HIS A 738 -32.36 16.96 32.61
N SER A 739 -33.17 17.13 33.66
CA SER A 739 -34.61 16.84 33.65
C SER A 739 -35.51 18.05 33.97
N LYS A 740 -34.93 19.22 34.27
CA LYS A 740 -35.54 20.52 33.96
C LYS A 740 -35.76 20.63 32.44
N ARG A 741 -36.91 20.13 31.99
CA ARG A 741 -37.40 20.31 30.62
C ARG A 741 -37.55 21.79 30.34
N GLU A 742 -37.10 22.23 29.16
CA GLU A 742 -37.90 23.19 28.42
C GLU A 742 -39.26 22.50 28.16
N ARG A 743 -40.28 22.86 28.97
CA ARG A 743 -41.66 22.39 28.76
C ARG A 743 -42.14 23.00 27.44
N THR A 744 -41.88 22.32 26.33
CA THR A 744 -42.52 22.64 25.04
C THR A 744 -44.03 22.64 25.22
N VAL A 745 -44.68 23.71 24.78
CA VAL A 745 -46.13 23.89 24.93
C VAL A 745 -46.83 22.73 24.21
N PRO A 746 -47.69 21.94 24.89
CA PRO A 746 -48.51 20.95 24.23
C PRO A 746 -49.34 21.61 23.12
N THR A 747 -49.33 21.07 21.90
CA THR A 747 -50.03 21.71 20.77
C THR A 747 -51.53 21.88 20.99
N SER A 748 -52.13 21.05 21.86
CA SER A 748 -53.51 21.18 22.34
C SER A 748 -53.79 22.42 23.19
N PHE A 749 -52.76 23.12 23.70
CA PHE A 749 -52.89 24.35 24.49
C PHE A 749 -52.75 25.61 23.63
N VAL A 750 -52.32 25.46 22.37
CA VAL A 750 -52.09 26.55 21.42
C VAL A 750 -53.35 26.81 20.60
N CYS A 751 -53.78 28.06 20.51
CA CYS A 751 -54.90 28.48 19.67
C CYS A 751 -54.53 28.28 18.18
N PRO A 752 -55.33 27.54 17.39
CA PRO A 752 -55.02 27.34 15.97
C PRO A 752 -55.01 28.63 15.12
N ILE A 753 -55.72 29.68 15.56
CA ILE A 753 -55.80 30.97 14.85
C ILE A 753 -54.60 31.86 15.22
N PHE A 754 -54.38 32.13 16.51
CA PHE A 754 -53.32 33.04 16.98
C PHE A 754 -51.93 32.40 17.09
N GLN A 755 -51.84 31.07 17.14
CA GLN A 755 -50.59 30.32 17.40
C GLN A 755 -49.95 30.61 18.79
N GLU A 756 -50.74 31.17 19.72
CA GLU A 756 -50.38 31.47 21.12
C GLU A 756 -51.16 30.59 22.10
N ILE A 757 -50.78 30.58 23.39
CA ILE A 757 -51.47 29.79 24.43
C ILE A 757 -52.89 30.33 24.68
N MET A 758 -53.89 29.45 24.75
CA MET A 758 -55.28 29.83 25.05
C MET A 758 -55.47 30.22 26.51
N TYR A 759 -56.03 31.41 26.76
CA TYR A 759 -56.41 31.95 28.06
C TYR A 759 -57.90 31.74 28.38
N ASP A 760 -58.78 31.73 27.38
CA ASP A 760 -60.18 31.31 27.50
C ASP A 760 -60.61 30.37 26.35
N PRO A 761 -60.16 29.10 26.39
CA PRO A 761 -60.45 28.14 25.34
C PRO A 761 -61.96 27.84 25.21
N VAL A 762 -62.49 27.94 23.99
CA VAL A 762 -63.87 27.59 23.62
C VAL A 762 -63.89 26.61 22.44
N ALA A 763 -64.76 25.62 22.50
CA ALA A 763 -65.01 24.69 21.40
C ALA A 763 -66.08 25.24 20.45
N ALA A 764 -65.85 25.13 19.14
CA ALA A 764 -66.83 25.45 18.10
C ALA A 764 -67.48 24.17 17.54
N ALA A 765 -68.47 24.33 16.66
CA ALA A 765 -69.23 23.21 16.07
C ALA A 765 -68.39 22.27 15.18
N ASP A 766 -67.18 22.66 14.78
CA ASP A 766 -66.22 21.79 14.07
C ASP A 766 -65.45 20.83 15.00
N GLY A 767 -65.68 20.89 16.31
CA GLY A 767 -65.01 20.08 17.32
C GLY A 767 -63.62 20.55 17.71
N PHE A 768 -63.11 21.63 17.10
CA PHE A 768 -61.84 22.25 17.48
C PHE A 768 -62.04 23.26 18.61
N THR A 769 -60.97 23.48 19.39
CA THR A 769 -60.94 24.47 20.46
C THR A 769 -60.03 25.64 20.09
N TYR A 770 -60.50 26.86 20.34
CA TYR A 770 -59.88 28.12 19.95
C TYR A 770 -59.86 29.08 21.15
N GLU A 771 -59.02 30.12 21.10
CA GLU A 771 -59.14 31.26 22.02
C GLU A 771 -60.45 32.02 21.72
N ARG A 772 -61.21 32.43 22.74
CA ARG A 772 -62.53 33.05 22.55
C ARG A 772 -62.47 34.28 21.66
N THR A 773 -61.50 35.17 21.89
CA THR A 773 -61.37 36.41 21.10
C THR A 773 -61.09 36.10 19.64
N ALA A 774 -60.16 35.17 19.36
CA ALA A 774 -59.77 34.77 18.02
C ALA A 774 -60.93 34.18 17.19
N ILE A 775 -61.74 33.30 17.79
CA ILE A 775 -62.87 32.69 17.07
C ILE A 775 -64.04 33.67 16.91
N LEU A 776 -64.28 34.57 17.87
CA LEU A 776 -65.29 35.62 17.71
C LEU A 776 -64.92 36.59 16.58
N GLU A 777 -63.66 37.04 16.51
CA GLU A 777 -63.16 37.90 15.43
C GLU A 777 -63.24 37.21 14.06
N TRP A 778 -62.96 35.90 13.99
CA TRP A 778 -63.14 35.13 12.76
C TRP A 778 -64.62 35.01 12.34
N LEU A 779 -65.53 34.73 13.29
CA LEU A 779 -66.94 34.49 13.02
C LEU A 779 -67.75 35.77 12.77
N ASP A 780 -67.28 36.95 13.19
CA ASP A 780 -67.90 38.25 12.93
C ASP A 780 -68.17 38.49 11.43
N ASN A 781 -67.34 37.90 10.55
CA ASN A 781 -67.45 38.02 9.10
C ASN A 781 -67.49 36.68 8.34
N ARG A 782 -67.61 35.53 9.04
CA ARG A 782 -67.50 34.18 8.41
C ARG A 782 -68.37 33.13 9.12
N ALA A 783 -69.03 32.28 8.33
CA ALA A 783 -69.75 31.10 8.85
C ALA A 783 -68.92 29.79 8.74
N THR A 784 -67.62 29.87 8.45
CA THR A 784 -66.77 28.70 8.19
C THR A 784 -65.77 28.39 9.31
N SER A 785 -65.46 27.11 9.47
CA SER A 785 -64.42 26.58 10.37
C SER A 785 -63.04 27.15 10.01
N PRO A 786 -62.29 27.75 10.97
CA PRO A 786 -60.90 28.17 10.74
C PRO A 786 -59.96 27.03 10.34
N MET A 787 -60.22 25.80 10.81
CA MET A 787 -59.36 24.63 10.60
C MET A 787 -59.65 23.85 9.32
N THR A 788 -60.91 23.85 8.86
CA THR A 788 -61.33 23.03 7.69
C THR A 788 -61.87 23.86 6.52
N ASN A 789 -62.19 25.15 6.76
CA ASN A 789 -62.86 26.07 5.83
C ASN A 789 -64.22 25.57 5.28
N LEU A 790 -64.84 24.60 5.95
CA LEU A 790 -66.22 24.16 5.72
C LEU A 790 -67.20 25.03 6.53
N GLU A 791 -68.46 25.12 6.10
CA GLU A 791 -69.52 25.79 6.89
C GLU A 791 -69.74 25.08 8.24
N LEU A 792 -69.95 25.86 9.31
CA LEU A 792 -70.23 25.35 10.65
C LEU A 792 -71.71 25.04 10.80
N GLU A 793 -72.05 23.88 11.38
CA GLU A 793 -73.44 23.49 11.66
C GLU A 793 -74.20 24.51 12.53
N ASN A 794 -73.46 25.24 13.39
CA ASN A 794 -73.96 26.36 14.18
C ASN A 794 -72.80 27.23 14.70
N LEU A 795 -73.11 28.46 15.10
CA LEU A 795 -72.13 29.45 15.59
C LEU A 795 -71.98 29.45 17.13
N ASN A 796 -72.43 28.40 17.84
CA ASN A 796 -72.34 28.36 19.29
C ASN A 796 -70.91 28.01 19.75
N LEU A 797 -70.44 28.70 20.79
CA LEU A 797 -69.10 28.54 21.37
C LEU A 797 -69.20 28.04 22.81
N PHE A 798 -68.72 26.81 23.05
CA PHE A 798 -68.84 26.12 24.33
C PHE A 798 -67.55 26.26 25.16
N PRO A 799 -67.58 26.82 26.40
CA PRO A 799 -66.38 26.96 27.21
C PRO A 799 -65.70 25.63 27.55
N ASN A 800 -64.45 25.46 27.14
CA ASN A 800 -63.67 24.25 27.39
C ASN A 800 -62.95 24.36 28.75
N HIS A 801 -63.74 24.32 29.83
CA HIS A 801 -63.24 24.45 31.21
C HIS A 801 -62.19 23.39 31.58
N ALA A 802 -62.27 22.18 31.02
CA ALA A 802 -61.30 21.12 31.26
C ALA A 802 -59.92 21.49 30.66
N LEU A 803 -59.89 22.00 29.42
CA LEU A 803 -58.65 22.48 28.81
C LEU A 803 -58.13 23.73 29.53
N LYS A 804 -59.01 24.66 29.92
CA LYS A 804 -58.63 25.86 30.68
C LYS A 804 -57.92 25.51 32.00
N LEU A 805 -58.46 24.54 32.75
CA LEU A 805 -57.84 24.06 33.99
C LEU A 805 -56.50 23.33 33.71
N ALA A 806 -56.39 22.55 32.64
CA ALA A 806 -55.15 21.88 32.26
C ALA A 806 -54.04 22.87 31.85
N ILE A 807 -54.40 23.95 31.15
CA ILE A 807 -53.48 25.05 30.83
C ILE A 807 -53.07 25.80 32.10
N GLN A 808 -54.02 26.09 33.00
CA GLN A 808 -53.74 26.77 34.27
C GLN A 808 -52.84 25.95 35.19
N ASP A 809 -53.06 24.65 35.34
CA ASP A 809 -52.19 23.74 36.10
C ASP A 809 -50.77 23.71 35.50
N TRP A 810 -50.66 23.55 34.17
CA TRP A 810 -49.37 23.58 33.48
C TRP A 810 -48.62 24.91 33.64
N LEU A 811 -49.33 26.05 33.62
CA LEU A 811 -48.77 27.37 33.89
C LEU A 811 -48.36 27.54 35.36
N CYS A 812 -49.20 27.13 36.32
CA CYS A 812 -48.88 27.20 37.75
C CYS A 812 -47.66 26.36 38.11
N GLN A 813 -47.51 25.17 37.51
CA GLN A 813 -46.32 24.34 37.63
C GLN A 813 -45.07 24.96 36.97
N ALA A 814 -45.20 25.97 36.12
CA ALA A 814 -44.05 26.69 35.54
C ALA A 814 -43.57 27.87 36.40
N PHE A 815 -44.31 28.26 37.45
CA PHE A 815 -43.96 29.34 38.39
C PHE A 815 -43.50 28.82 39.77
N GLN A 816 -43.21 27.51 39.91
CA GLN A 816 -42.75 26.89 41.16
C GLN A 816 -41.42 26.11 41.04
N ASP A 817 -40.78 26.08 39.85
CA ASP A 817 -39.62 25.24 39.50
C ASP A 817 -38.27 26.01 39.43
#